data_AF-A0AAV1NR60-F1
#
_entry.id   AF-A0AAV1NR60-F1
#
_cell.length_a   1.000
_cell.length_b   1.000
_cell.length_c   1.000
_cell.angle_alpha   90.00
_cell.angle_beta   90.00
_cell.angle_gamma   90.00
#
_symmetry.space_group_name_H-M   'P 1'
#
loop_
_entity.id
_entity.type
_entity.pdbx_description
1 polymer ?
#
loop_
_entity_poly.entity_id
_entity_poly.type
_entity_poly.pdbx_seq_one_letter_code
_entity_poly.pdbx_strand_id
1 'polypeptide(L)'
;MSTTDMSRVLDILRSLYRHIQTLEEFADSIVFREGQKAVLIQQSDTNRFKSFVRGVYVCFDKELQQVPSCNQICTLPELLAFVLNSLKRKRKKNVLAHGYNYLSLAKEERDADHFKFQGDVTQSGAYIHGSDLWKKVTIRLGTDITRYLFESCSVFVTVPPSCVFQLCGVPVYDKVSMTTASSGFYLQSRSRTHNSTQLGRYRGVVTMKRKKKAENPTISKKRKKRDVRVQRGKRQRDIDQKDEEDVMICSAKRRRVGQHEPTQEIQHVCYQAAEEGQPMSVETTASLKPLENSSKGSKQPVETTTVPLEGGPSWRTGIFPPLPHSQCFIRTLGFLYGGRGMRGFILNRKKKSAEGSRRLQGQDMVRVVFFEGLAYLNGLERKPKKLPQRFFNMVPLFSRLLRHHRRCSYSKILQRMCPLVEERDGGQGEVSTLLPQHCAPHRVYLFVRECLSSVIPPELWGSVHNRLNFFARVRGFLRSGKFERLSLAELMWKMKLNDCDWLKISKTGRFPPSELAYRTRVLGQLLAWLLDGYVVGLVRACFYVTESMGQKNALRFYRQEVWAKLLELAFRGHLSKGQMEELTPAQVASLPKTTVISRLRFIPKTDGMRPITRIVGVDAKTRLYRGCVRDLLDMLRACVSSNPSLLGSTVWGMTDIHKVLSSLAPTQKDKPQPLYFVKVDVSGAYESLPHDKLIEVIGQALAPVHDELFTIRRYAKIWADSHEGLKKSFLRQADILEDNMGSTSMKGFVMSLQKRGRAHHSILVEQHFCSDLQGREALQSFTQMLTGSVVQFGKKTYRQCRGIPQGSVVSSLLCCLCYGHMENVLFKDIIKNKGCLMRLVDDFLLITPDLNEAQRFLKILLPGVPQYGLVVNPQKVAVNFQVSADVGSCPGICMLPPRCLFPWCGLLVDTHSLDVHKDYSSYAGLSLRYSLTLGSFHSPGQQMRRKLMAVLRLKCHALFMDLKTNSLEAVYKNIYKLVLLHACRFHVCAQSLPFGQTVAKNPAYFLQMIWDMAKYVNQLIRLSNKGLMLGCKAQTGIVQYEAVELLFCLSFLLVLSQHRSCYKDLIRHLHKRKRSLERCLGDLRLARVRQATNPRTPVDFLAIQT
;
A
#
# COMPACT_ATOMS: atom_id res chain seq x y z
N MET A 1 22.22 -30.63 -11.93
CA MET A 1 22.38 -29.29 -11.33
C MET A 1 21.48 -28.29 -12.06
N SER A 2 21.12 -27.16 -11.46
CA SER A 2 20.40 -26.08 -12.17
C SER A 2 21.38 -25.25 -13.00
N THR A 3 21.08 -25.04 -14.28
CA THR A 3 21.83 -24.11 -15.14
C THR A 3 21.73 -22.67 -14.61
N THR A 4 22.80 -21.90 -14.75
CA THR A 4 22.85 -20.49 -14.32
C THR A 4 22.14 -19.61 -15.37
N ASP A 5 20.92 -19.17 -15.06
CA ASP A 5 20.14 -18.26 -15.90
C ASP A 5 19.96 -16.89 -15.23
N MET A 6 20.79 -15.95 -15.66
CA MET A 6 20.73 -14.55 -15.26
C MET A 6 19.91 -13.67 -16.21
N SER A 7 19.47 -14.18 -17.38
CA SER A 7 18.88 -13.38 -18.47
C SER A 7 17.76 -12.46 -17.99
N ARG A 8 16.76 -13.05 -17.32
CA ARG A 8 15.59 -12.38 -16.74
C ARG A 8 15.93 -11.30 -15.71
N VAL A 9 17.07 -11.40 -15.01
CA VAL A 9 17.50 -10.38 -14.05
C VAL A 9 18.20 -9.23 -14.77
N LEU A 10 18.98 -9.52 -15.80
CA LEU A 10 19.55 -8.50 -16.67
C LEU A 10 18.45 -7.72 -17.39
N ASP A 11 17.37 -8.37 -17.83
CA ASP A 11 16.22 -7.69 -18.44
C ASP A 11 15.46 -6.80 -17.45
N ILE A 12 15.36 -7.20 -16.17
CA ILE A 12 14.85 -6.31 -15.12
C ILE A 12 15.76 -5.08 -14.97
N LEU A 13 17.09 -5.26 -14.89
CA LEU A 13 18.02 -4.14 -14.78
C LEU A 13 17.93 -3.22 -16.01
N ARG A 14 17.88 -3.78 -17.23
CA ARG A 14 17.71 -3.07 -18.52
C ARG A 14 16.43 -2.24 -18.57
N SER A 15 15.37 -2.68 -17.87
CA SER A 15 14.13 -1.89 -17.73
C SER A 15 14.21 -0.72 -16.74
N LEU A 16 15.32 -0.57 -16.00
CA LEU A 16 15.47 0.39 -14.90
C LEU A 16 16.68 1.34 -15.01
N TYR A 17 17.70 1.00 -15.80
CA TYR A 17 18.95 1.76 -15.95
C TYR A 17 19.29 1.92 -17.43
N ARG A 18 19.88 3.08 -17.79
CA ARG A 18 20.27 3.37 -19.19
C ARG A 18 21.53 2.59 -19.62
N HIS A 19 22.50 2.46 -18.72
CA HIS A 19 23.76 1.75 -18.98
C HIS A 19 23.94 0.66 -17.93
N ILE A 20 24.34 -0.53 -18.40
CA ILE A 20 24.61 -1.73 -17.61
C ILE A 20 25.80 -2.42 -18.26
N GLN A 21 26.84 -2.63 -17.47
CA GLN A 21 28.08 -3.31 -17.87
C GLN A 21 28.46 -4.32 -16.78
N THR A 22 29.21 -5.36 -17.11
CA THR A 22 30.02 -6.06 -16.09
C THR A 22 31.09 -5.11 -15.53
N LEU A 23 31.69 -5.44 -14.39
CA LEU A 23 32.78 -4.65 -13.83
C LEU A 23 34.04 -4.68 -14.72
N GLU A 24 34.20 -5.72 -15.53
CA GLU A 24 35.21 -5.85 -16.60
C GLU A 24 34.93 -4.86 -17.73
N GLU A 25 33.76 -4.94 -18.37
CA GLU A 25 33.31 -3.99 -19.41
C GLU A 25 33.33 -2.52 -18.97
N PHE A 26 33.03 -2.25 -17.69
CA PHE A 26 33.07 -0.91 -17.12
C PHE A 26 34.52 -0.41 -16.98
N ALA A 27 35.44 -1.24 -16.48
CA ALA A 27 36.86 -0.91 -16.42
C ALA A 27 37.46 -0.75 -17.83
N ASP A 28 37.12 -1.63 -18.77
CA ASP A 28 37.53 -1.54 -20.17
C ASP A 28 36.98 -0.31 -20.91
N SER A 29 35.98 0.38 -20.37
CA SER A 29 35.49 1.67 -20.88
C SER A 29 36.21 2.89 -20.29
N ILE A 30 37.16 2.70 -19.36
CA ILE A 30 37.89 3.76 -18.69
C ILE A 30 39.31 3.90 -19.25
N VAL A 31 39.62 5.12 -19.67
CA VAL A 31 40.98 5.63 -19.87
C VAL A 31 41.28 6.58 -18.72
N PHE A 32 42.42 6.42 -18.08
CA PHE A 32 42.90 7.27 -16.98
C PHE A 32 43.50 8.59 -17.50
N ARG A 33 43.75 9.57 -16.61
CA ARG A 33 44.40 10.86 -16.94
C ARG A 33 45.79 10.62 -17.54
N GLU A 34 46.45 9.60 -16.99
CA GLU A 34 47.79 9.11 -17.27
C GLU A 34 47.87 8.33 -18.62
N GLY A 35 46.87 8.47 -19.51
CA GLY A 35 46.78 7.85 -20.83
C GLY A 35 46.50 6.33 -20.85
N GLN A 36 46.72 5.64 -19.74
CA GLN A 36 46.57 4.20 -19.62
C GLN A 36 45.10 3.75 -19.55
N LYS A 37 44.79 2.60 -20.14
CA LYS A 37 43.48 1.93 -20.02
C LYS A 37 43.38 1.16 -18.70
N ALA A 38 42.22 1.15 -18.04
CA ALA A 38 42.05 0.47 -16.75
C ALA A 38 41.96 -1.07 -16.86
N VAL A 39 43.10 -1.75 -16.83
CA VAL A 39 43.21 -3.22 -16.90
C VAL A 39 42.84 -3.87 -15.56
N LEU A 40 41.56 -4.23 -15.39
CA LEU A 40 41.07 -4.84 -14.14
C LEU A 40 41.40 -6.33 -14.01
N ILE A 41 41.56 -7.08 -15.10
CA ILE A 41 41.87 -8.52 -15.09
C ILE A 41 43.23 -8.76 -15.74
N GLN A 42 44.05 -9.61 -15.11
CA GLN A 42 45.34 -10.08 -15.62
C GLN A 42 45.29 -11.59 -15.85
N GLN A 43 46.14 -12.11 -16.75
CA GLN A 43 46.16 -13.54 -17.10
C GLN A 43 46.43 -14.43 -15.87
N SER A 44 47.31 -13.98 -14.97
CA SER A 44 47.66 -14.61 -13.69
C SER A 44 46.55 -14.61 -12.62
N ASP A 45 45.39 -13.98 -12.85
CA ASP A 45 44.32 -13.98 -11.86
C ASP A 45 43.65 -15.34 -11.69
N THR A 46 43.34 -15.69 -10.44
CA THR A 46 42.56 -16.88 -10.12
C THR A 46 41.17 -16.83 -10.76
N ASN A 47 40.65 -18.00 -11.13
CA ASN A 47 39.30 -18.13 -11.70
C ASN A 47 38.21 -17.59 -10.75
N ARG A 48 38.45 -17.59 -9.43
CA ARG A 48 37.60 -16.96 -8.41
C ARG A 48 37.52 -15.43 -8.59
N PHE A 49 38.62 -14.75 -8.90
CA PHE A 49 38.63 -13.31 -9.16
C PHE A 49 38.01 -12.98 -10.53
N LYS A 50 38.41 -13.69 -11.60
CA LYS A 50 37.83 -13.55 -12.95
C LYS A 50 36.31 -13.74 -12.95
N SER A 51 35.81 -14.78 -12.28
CA SER A 51 34.38 -15.05 -12.11
C SER A 51 33.68 -13.99 -11.24
N PHE A 52 34.34 -13.45 -10.22
CA PHE A 52 33.79 -12.37 -9.40
C PHE A 52 33.60 -11.08 -10.19
N VAL A 53 34.60 -10.62 -10.95
CA VAL A 53 34.51 -9.38 -11.74
C VAL A 53 33.40 -9.48 -12.81
N ARG A 54 33.35 -10.60 -13.54
CA ARG A 54 32.24 -10.92 -14.48
C ARG A 54 30.88 -11.06 -13.80
N GLY A 55 30.90 -11.44 -12.51
CA GLY A 55 29.75 -11.59 -11.64
C GLY A 55 29.33 -10.31 -10.89
N VAL A 56 29.91 -9.14 -11.19
CA VAL A 56 29.49 -7.84 -10.67
C VAL A 56 29.01 -6.97 -11.83
N TYR A 57 27.80 -6.41 -11.70
CA TYR A 57 27.21 -5.50 -12.68
C TYR A 57 27.19 -4.06 -12.14
N VAL A 58 27.65 -3.13 -12.97
CA VAL A 58 27.64 -1.69 -12.70
C VAL A 58 26.51 -1.06 -13.53
N CYS A 59 25.59 -0.36 -12.87
CA CYS A 59 24.45 0.26 -13.53
C CYS A 59 24.37 1.76 -13.22
N PHE A 60 24.23 2.59 -14.24
CA PHE A 60 24.22 4.06 -14.12
C PHE A 60 23.31 4.75 -15.15
N ASP A 61 22.89 5.97 -14.81
CA ASP A 61 22.05 6.84 -15.64
C ASP A 61 22.81 8.08 -16.17
N LYS A 62 24.04 8.30 -15.70
CA LYS A 62 24.94 9.38 -16.10
C LYS A 62 26.33 8.80 -16.33
N GLU A 63 26.97 9.22 -17.41
CA GLU A 63 28.37 8.89 -17.72
C GLU A 63 29.33 9.67 -16.79
N LEU A 64 30.58 9.18 -16.68
CA LEU A 64 31.59 9.72 -15.79
C LEU A 64 32.10 11.09 -16.30
N GLN A 65 31.72 12.19 -15.64
CA GLN A 65 31.99 13.56 -16.11
C GLN A 65 33.40 14.10 -15.83
N GLN A 66 34.25 13.32 -15.15
CA GLN A 66 35.65 13.66 -14.89
C GLN A 66 36.48 12.42 -15.19
N VAL A 67 37.53 12.56 -16.01
CA VAL A 67 38.52 11.50 -16.23
C VAL A 67 39.05 11.02 -14.85
N PRO A 68 39.35 9.73 -14.63
CA PRO A 68 39.88 9.26 -13.35
C PRO A 68 41.41 9.24 -13.33
N SER A 69 42.04 9.51 -12.19
CA SER A 69 43.44 9.11 -11.97
C SER A 69 43.50 7.64 -11.55
N CYS A 70 44.55 6.93 -11.96
CA CYS A 70 44.82 5.55 -11.52
C CYS A 70 45.31 5.46 -10.05
N ASN A 71 45.74 6.58 -9.46
CA ASN A 71 46.42 6.58 -8.16
C ASN A 71 45.58 6.01 -7.00
N GLN A 72 46.24 5.21 -6.16
CA GLN A 72 45.70 4.74 -4.89
C GLN A 72 46.18 5.66 -3.75
N ILE A 73 45.37 6.70 -3.47
CA ILE A 73 45.67 7.73 -2.46
C ILE A 73 45.34 7.23 -1.04
N CYS A 74 44.43 6.26 -0.91
CA CYS A 74 44.04 5.66 0.37
C CYS A 74 43.69 4.17 0.21
N THR A 75 43.64 3.45 1.32
CA THR A 75 43.23 2.04 1.38
C THR A 75 41.70 1.87 1.22
N LEU A 76 41.25 0.64 0.95
CA LEU A 76 39.81 0.36 0.85
C LEU A 76 39.04 0.65 2.17
N PRO A 77 39.53 0.30 3.38
CA PRO A 77 38.86 0.70 4.62
C PRO A 77 38.67 2.21 4.76
N GLU A 78 39.73 3.00 4.51
CA GLU A 78 39.69 4.47 4.61
C GLU A 78 38.74 5.09 3.58
N LEU A 79 38.78 4.61 2.34
CA LEU A 79 37.86 5.03 1.29
C LEU A 79 36.41 4.68 1.63
N LEU A 80 36.16 3.48 2.17
CA LEU A 80 34.83 3.04 2.57
C LEU A 80 34.30 3.87 3.75
N ALA A 81 35.15 4.18 4.74
CA ALA A 81 34.83 5.09 5.84
C ALA A 81 34.48 6.49 5.31
N PHE A 82 35.32 7.07 4.47
CA PHE A 82 35.09 8.37 3.84
C PHE A 82 33.74 8.40 3.08
N VAL A 83 33.46 7.36 2.27
CA VAL A 83 32.20 7.27 1.52
C VAL A 83 31.01 7.12 2.47
N LEU A 84 31.08 6.27 3.49
CA LEU A 84 30.00 6.08 4.45
C LEU A 84 29.72 7.35 5.29
N ASN A 85 30.77 8.04 5.73
CA ASN A 85 30.71 9.34 6.40
C ASN A 85 30.09 10.41 5.49
N SER A 86 30.56 10.51 4.24
CA SER A 86 30.00 11.38 3.18
C SER A 86 28.50 11.14 2.97
N LEU A 87 28.09 9.87 2.84
CA LEU A 87 26.70 9.48 2.59
C LEU A 87 25.78 9.85 3.77
N LYS A 88 26.17 9.56 5.01
CA LYS A 88 25.38 9.88 6.21
C LYS A 88 25.28 11.38 6.45
N ARG A 89 26.41 12.11 6.48
CA ARG A 89 26.43 13.57 6.72
C ARG A 89 25.61 14.32 5.67
N LYS A 90 25.72 13.94 4.38
CA LYS A 90 24.94 14.54 3.27
C LYS A 90 23.50 14.01 3.16
N ARG A 91 23.06 13.12 4.06
CA ARG A 91 21.76 12.41 4.06
C ARG A 91 21.41 11.79 2.69
N LYS A 92 22.41 11.33 1.93
CA LYS A 92 22.25 10.66 0.62
C LYS A 92 21.61 9.28 0.81
N LYS A 93 20.57 8.95 0.04
CA LYS A 93 20.02 7.57 -0.05
C LYS A 93 20.98 6.68 -0.84
N ASN A 94 21.62 5.72 -0.17
CA ASN A 94 22.46 4.70 -0.80
C ASN A 94 22.36 3.39 0.01
N VAL A 95 22.24 2.23 -0.66
CA VAL A 95 22.16 0.91 0.00
C VAL A 95 23.34 0.65 0.92
N LEU A 96 24.54 1.09 0.53
CA LEU A 96 25.76 0.94 1.30
C LEU A 96 25.65 1.53 2.71
N ALA A 97 24.85 2.59 2.88
CA ALA A 97 24.64 3.28 4.14
C ALA A 97 23.49 2.70 5.00
N HIS A 98 22.85 1.60 4.62
CA HIS A 98 21.80 0.97 5.43
C HIS A 98 22.37 0.35 6.72
N GLY A 99 23.50 -0.35 6.63
CA GLY A 99 24.14 -1.07 7.75
C GLY A 99 25.15 -0.26 8.57
N TYR A 100 25.21 1.07 8.42
CA TYR A 100 26.21 1.90 9.09
C TYR A 100 25.61 2.68 10.27
N ASN A 101 25.99 2.35 11.51
CA ASN A 101 25.41 2.91 12.74
C ASN A 101 26.11 4.20 13.18
N TYR A 102 25.98 5.25 12.36
CA TYR A 102 26.60 6.55 12.59
C TYR A 102 26.22 7.16 13.96
N LEU A 103 27.22 7.31 14.84
CA LEU A 103 27.04 7.71 16.23
C LEU A 103 26.44 9.11 16.39
N SER A 104 25.86 9.38 17.55
CA SER A 104 25.23 10.67 17.85
C SER A 104 26.25 11.80 17.97
N LEU A 105 27.33 11.57 18.72
CA LEU A 105 28.42 12.52 19.00
C LEU A 105 29.10 13.03 17.70
N ALA A 106 29.35 12.11 16.77
CA ALA A 106 29.95 12.39 15.46
C ALA A 106 29.13 13.34 14.55
N LYS A 107 27.89 13.70 14.91
CA LYS A 107 27.09 14.74 14.22
C LYS A 107 27.44 16.15 14.68
N GLU A 108 28.00 16.30 15.87
CA GLU A 108 28.30 17.57 16.53
C GLU A 108 29.79 17.91 16.39
N GLU A 109 30.64 16.88 16.44
CA GLU A 109 32.07 16.92 16.12
C GLU A 109 32.34 17.14 14.63
N ARG A 110 32.39 18.41 14.21
CA ARG A 110 32.84 18.79 12.85
C ARG A 110 34.29 18.37 12.51
N ASP A 111 35.12 18.00 13.49
CA ASP A 111 36.51 17.54 13.26
C ASP A 111 36.65 16.02 13.08
N ALA A 112 35.61 15.23 13.33
CA ALA A 112 35.75 13.78 13.37
C ALA A 112 36.27 13.22 12.03
N ASP A 113 37.43 12.57 12.11
CA ASP A 113 38.27 12.05 11.01
C ASP A 113 37.45 11.36 9.92
N HIS A 114 37.51 11.89 8.70
CA HIS A 114 36.73 11.40 7.57
C HIS A 114 37.10 9.98 7.14
N PHE A 115 38.35 9.56 7.33
CA PHE A 115 38.90 8.27 6.88
C PHE A 115 38.78 7.16 7.93
N LYS A 116 38.33 7.47 9.15
CA LYS A 116 37.97 6.47 10.18
C LYS A 116 36.45 6.25 10.26
N PHE A 117 36.05 5.04 10.66
CA PHE A 117 34.64 4.72 10.89
C PHE A 117 34.13 5.40 12.16
N GLN A 118 33.00 6.10 12.05
CA GLN A 118 32.35 6.90 13.09
C GLN A 118 31.10 6.18 13.64
N GLY A 119 31.20 4.86 13.78
CA GLY A 119 30.12 3.93 14.14
C GLY A 119 30.22 2.58 13.43
N ASP A 120 29.37 1.62 13.81
CA ASP A 120 29.51 0.22 13.40
C ASP A 120 29.20 0.00 11.92
N VAL A 121 29.96 -0.89 11.27
CA VAL A 121 29.81 -1.23 9.85
C VAL A 121 29.28 -2.66 9.70
N THR A 122 28.04 -2.79 9.22
CA THR A 122 27.40 -4.08 8.95
C THR A 122 26.97 -4.20 7.48
N GLN A 123 26.33 -5.31 7.10
CA GLN A 123 25.71 -5.54 5.78
C GLN A 123 26.69 -5.32 4.60
N SER A 124 26.26 -4.57 3.57
CA SER A 124 27.03 -4.23 2.37
C SER A 124 28.38 -3.58 2.68
N GLY A 125 28.50 -2.81 3.76
CA GLY A 125 29.77 -2.21 4.18
C GLY A 125 30.75 -3.28 4.65
N ALA A 126 30.32 -4.15 5.57
CA ALA A 126 31.14 -5.26 6.08
C ALA A 126 31.54 -6.23 4.95
N TYR A 127 30.63 -6.50 4.00
CA TYR A 127 30.91 -7.34 2.83
C TYR A 127 31.99 -6.75 1.90
N ILE A 128 32.12 -5.43 1.79
CA ILE A 128 33.21 -4.79 1.05
C ILE A 128 34.50 -4.82 1.88
N HIS A 129 34.42 -4.40 3.14
CA HIS A 129 35.55 -4.28 4.06
C HIS A 129 36.33 -5.60 4.21
N GLY A 130 35.60 -6.71 4.47
CA GLY A 130 36.16 -8.04 4.63
C GLY A 130 36.43 -8.81 3.33
N SER A 131 36.52 -8.15 2.16
CA SER A 131 36.67 -8.84 0.88
C SER A 131 37.95 -8.47 0.14
N ASP A 132 38.89 -9.40 0.07
CA ASP A 132 40.15 -9.23 -0.67
C ASP A 132 39.95 -9.08 -2.19
N LEU A 133 38.80 -9.56 -2.69
CA LEU A 133 38.37 -9.32 -4.06
C LEU A 133 38.07 -7.82 -4.28
N TRP A 134 37.41 -7.15 -3.34
CA TRP A 134 37.21 -5.70 -3.38
C TRP A 134 38.51 -4.92 -3.12
N LYS A 135 39.39 -5.40 -2.22
CA LYS A 135 40.74 -4.80 -2.04
C LYS A 135 41.50 -4.79 -3.37
N LYS A 136 41.54 -5.94 -4.06
CA LYS A 136 42.22 -6.09 -5.37
C LYS A 136 41.57 -5.29 -6.51
N VAL A 137 40.24 -5.12 -6.50
CA VAL A 137 39.56 -4.16 -7.39
C VAL A 137 40.01 -2.72 -7.11
N THR A 138 40.11 -2.33 -5.84
CA THR A 138 40.51 -0.96 -5.44
C THR A 138 41.94 -0.64 -5.85
N ILE A 139 42.86 -1.59 -5.70
CA ILE A 139 44.26 -1.48 -6.11
C ILE A 139 44.38 -1.26 -7.63
N ARG A 140 43.53 -1.90 -8.45
CA ARG A 140 43.60 -1.80 -9.93
C ARG A 140 42.79 -0.67 -10.55
N LEU A 141 41.72 -0.21 -9.90
CA LEU A 141 40.89 0.91 -10.41
C LEU A 141 41.28 2.27 -9.80
N GLY A 142 42.16 2.29 -8.80
CA GLY A 142 42.51 3.50 -8.07
C GLY A 142 41.39 4.00 -7.14
N THR A 143 41.70 5.08 -6.43
CA THR A 143 40.78 5.68 -5.45
C THR A 143 39.58 6.35 -6.11
N ASP A 144 39.78 7.10 -7.20
CA ASP A 144 38.74 7.96 -7.80
C ASP A 144 37.60 7.14 -8.44
N ILE A 145 37.90 6.02 -9.13
CA ILE A 145 36.86 5.11 -9.67
C ILE A 145 36.17 4.30 -8.59
N THR A 146 36.91 3.76 -7.62
CA THR A 146 36.30 3.00 -6.52
C THR A 146 35.34 3.89 -5.72
N ARG A 147 35.69 5.15 -5.53
CA ARG A 147 34.80 6.18 -4.97
C ARG A 147 33.57 6.43 -5.84
N TYR A 148 33.72 6.56 -7.16
CA TYR A 148 32.61 6.76 -8.09
C TYR A 148 31.62 5.58 -8.07
N LEU A 149 32.14 4.34 -8.06
CA LEU A 149 31.34 3.12 -7.94
C LEU A 149 30.48 3.11 -6.67
N PHE A 150 31.01 3.55 -5.53
CA PHE A 150 30.27 3.55 -4.27
C PHE A 150 29.39 4.79 -4.04
N GLU A 151 29.80 6.01 -4.43
CA GLU A 151 29.00 7.24 -4.25
C GLU A 151 27.91 7.44 -5.33
N SER A 152 28.11 6.95 -6.57
CA SER A 152 27.32 7.35 -7.74
C SER A 152 26.66 6.20 -8.53
N CYS A 153 27.35 5.08 -8.72
CA CYS A 153 26.78 3.93 -9.45
C CYS A 153 25.81 3.11 -8.59
N SER A 154 24.99 2.27 -9.23
CA SER A 154 24.29 1.16 -8.57
C SER A 154 24.98 -0.15 -8.93
N VAL A 155 25.63 -0.78 -7.95
CA VAL A 155 26.38 -2.04 -8.18
C VAL A 155 25.57 -3.23 -7.65
N PHE A 156 25.51 -4.29 -8.45
CA PHE A 156 24.82 -5.54 -8.15
C PHE A 156 25.79 -6.73 -8.22
N VAL A 157 25.70 -7.66 -7.26
CA VAL A 157 26.55 -8.85 -7.17
C VAL A 157 25.71 -10.09 -7.47
N THR A 158 26.20 -10.97 -8.36
CA THR A 158 25.54 -12.21 -8.74
C THR A 158 25.56 -13.27 -7.64
N VAL A 159 24.47 -14.03 -7.57
CA VAL A 159 24.28 -15.20 -6.72
C VAL A 159 23.61 -16.30 -7.55
N PRO A 160 24.40 -17.23 -8.13
CA PRO A 160 23.87 -18.33 -8.93
C PRO A 160 22.81 -19.16 -8.18
N PRO A 161 21.87 -19.83 -8.89
CA PRO A 161 21.77 -19.89 -10.35
C PRO A 161 21.10 -18.68 -11.01
N SER A 162 20.42 -17.78 -10.28
CA SER A 162 19.44 -16.87 -10.91
C SER A 162 19.17 -15.53 -10.22
N CYS A 163 19.90 -15.14 -9.17
CA CYS A 163 19.60 -13.92 -8.42
C CYS A 163 20.80 -12.95 -8.36
N VAL A 164 20.52 -11.69 -8.04
CA VAL A 164 21.55 -10.70 -7.65
C VAL A 164 21.13 -10.00 -6.37
N PHE A 165 22.09 -9.43 -5.63
CA PHE A 165 21.79 -8.43 -4.60
C PHE A 165 22.44 -7.09 -4.91
N GLN A 166 21.79 -5.99 -4.53
CA GLN A 166 22.36 -4.65 -4.64
C GLN A 166 23.34 -4.40 -3.49
N LEU A 167 24.52 -3.87 -3.82
CA LEU A 167 25.59 -3.57 -2.87
C LEU A 167 25.66 -2.07 -2.53
N CYS A 168 25.56 -1.20 -3.53
CA CYS A 168 25.58 0.26 -3.36
C CYS A 168 24.67 0.97 -4.37
N GLY A 169 24.62 2.29 -4.28
CA GLY A 169 23.79 3.17 -5.10
C GLY A 169 22.40 3.39 -4.53
N VAL A 170 21.59 4.20 -5.23
CA VAL A 170 20.19 4.46 -4.85
C VAL A 170 19.42 3.12 -4.84
N PRO A 171 18.67 2.78 -3.79
CA PRO A 171 17.99 1.48 -3.71
C PRO A 171 17.06 1.24 -4.90
N VAL A 172 17.26 0.15 -5.65
CA VAL A 172 16.56 -0.11 -6.91
C VAL A 172 15.04 -0.20 -6.73
N TYR A 173 14.58 -0.58 -5.54
CA TYR A 173 13.15 -0.56 -5.21
C TYR A 173 12.52 0.85 -5.26
N ASP A 174 13.27 1.94 -5.18
CA ASP A 174 12.74 3.30 -5.40
C ASP A 174 12.58 3.62 -6.89
N LYS A 175 13.41 3.03 -7.78
CA LYS A 175 13.19 3.06 -9.24
C LYS A 175 11.99 2.20 -9.67
N VAL A 176 11.72 1.09 -8.98
CA VAL A 176 10.55 0.24 -9.28
C VAL A 176 9.24 0.94 -8.93
N SER A 177 8.62 1.54 -9.96
CA SER A 177 7.29 2.14 -9.89
C SER A 177 6.20 1.07 -9.78
N MET A 178 5.94 0.62 -8.55
CA MET A 178 4.59 0.18 -8.18
C MET A 178 3.62 1.30 -8.57
N THR A 179 2.64 1.01 -9.42
CA THR A 179 1.75 2.02 -10.02
C THR A 179 0.69 2.58 -9.06
N THR A 180 1.03 2.70 -7.78
CA THR A 180 0.65 3.84 -6.93
C THR A 180 1.44 5.09 -7.35
N ALA A 181 1.25 5.53 -8.59
CA ALA A 181 1.91 6.73 -9.10
C ALA A 181 1.31 7.99 -8.44
N SER A 182 2.01 8.53 -7.45
CA SER A 182 1.72 9.83 -6.83
C SER A 182 2.89 10.79 -7.01
N SER A 183 3.24 11.07 -8.27
CA SER A 183 4.24 12.06 -8.64
C SER A 183 3.69 13.49 -8.44
N GLY A 184 4.12 14.11 -7.35
CA GLY A 184 4.36 15.56 -7.25
C GLY A 184 3.17 16.52 -7.38
N PHE A 185 2.57 16.89 -6.24
CA PHE A 185 2.55 18.30 -5.84
C PHE A 185 2.52 18.40 -4.30
N TYR A 186 3.04 19.51 -3.76
CA TYR A 186 2.92 19.89 -2.34
C TYR A 186 2.44 21.35 -2.23
N LEU A 187 1.36 21.65 -1.49
CA LEU A 187 1.03 23.03 -1.08
C LEU A 187 1.65 23.36 0.28
N GLN A 188 2.98 23.52 0.28
CA GLN A 188 3.62 24.43 1.22
C GLN A 188 4.04 25.69 0.48
N SER A 189 3.50 26.83 0.91
CA SER A 189 4.05 28.14 0.56
C SER A 189 5.33 28.32 1.36
N ARG A 190 6.49 28.13 0.73
CA ARG A 190 7.74 28.72 1.24
C ARG A 190 7.65 30.23 1.05
N SER A 191 7.76 30.97 2.14
CA SER A 191 8.04 32.40 2.09
C SER A 191 9.42 32.60 1.47
N ARG A 192 9.49 33.32 0.35
CA ARG A 192 10.68 34.08 -0.02
C ARG A 192 10.45 35.53 0.39
N THR A 193 11.11 35.95 1.45
CA THR A 193 11.54 37.35 1.56
C THR A 193 12.51 37.62 0.40
N HIS A 194 12.35 38.77 -0.24
CA HIS A 194 13.26 39.29 -1.24
C HIS A 194 13.88 40.57 -0.68
N ASN A 195 15.17 40.75 -1.00
CA ASN A 195 15.91 41.99 -1.20
C ASN A 195 17.20 41.48 -1.91
N SER A 196 17.40 41.75 -3.20
CA SER A 196 17.95 42.98 -3.83
C SER A 196 19.50 42.98 -3.77
N THR A 197 20.26 43.31 -4.83
CA THR A 197 19.91 43.90 -6.15
C THR A 197 21.03 43.72 -7.20
N GLN A 198 20.68 43.74 -8.51
CA GLN A 198 21.51 44.16 -9.68
C GLN A 198 22.77 43.29 -10.04
N LEU A 199 23.40 43.35 -11.25
CA LEU A 199 23.17 44.05 -12.54
C LEU A 199 23.68 43.23 -13.77
N GLY A 200 23.36 43.65 -15.03
CA GLY A 200 24.06 43.29 -16.30
C GLY A 200 23.63 41.97 -17.00
N ARG A 201 23.31 41.81 -18.31
CA ARG A 201 23.42 42.59 -19.59
C ARG A 201 24.85 42.82 -20.11
N TYR A 202 25.27 42.51 -21.36
CA TYR A 202 24.63 41.91 -22.57
C TYR A 202 25.58 40.84 -23.23
N ARG A 203 25.90 40.62 -24.54
CA ARG A 203 25.58 41.20 -25.88
C ARG A 203 25.93 40.25 -27.08
N GLY A 204 24.93 39.57 -27.70
CA GLY A 204 25.02 38.98 -29.06
C GLY A 204 25.66 37.57 -29.21
N VAL A 205 25.72 36.94 -30.39
CA VAL A 205 25.08 37.20 -31.71
C VAL A 205 25.17 35.97 -32.65
N VAL A 206 24.05 35.53 -33.29
CA VAL A 206 23.89 34.95 -34.68
C VAL A 206 24.75 33.70 -35.09
N THR A 207 24.37 32.68 -35.89
CA THR A 207 23.40 32.49 -37.02
C THR A 207 22.72 31.08 -36.91
N MET A 208 22.39 30.19 -37.90
CA MET A 208 22.36 30.15 -39.38
C MET A 208 21.26 29.19 -39.94
N LYS A 209 20.29 29.71 -40.72
CA LYS A 209 19.57 29.01 -41.84
C LYS A 209 18.72 27.75 -41.49
N ARG A 210 17.83 27.19 -42.36
CA ARG A 210 17.50 27.47 -43.78
C ARG A 210 16.01 27.17 -44.11
N LYS A 211 15.45 27.94 -45.06
CA LYS A 211 14.28 27.66 -45.96
C LYS A 211 12.96 27.08 -45.39
N LYS A 212 11.86 27.81 -45.64
CA LYS A 212 10.60 27.26 -46.17
C LYS A 212 10.45 27.67 -47.64
N LYS A 213 9.67 26.92 -48.42
CA LYS A 213 9.15 27.34 -49.74
C LYS A 213 7.62 27.17 -49.71
N ALA A 214 6.90 28.17 -50.19
CA ALA A 214 5.46 28.13 -50.48
C ALA A 214 5.19 29.27 -51.47
N GLU A 215 4.43 29.00 -52.52
CA GLU A 215 4.14 29.96 -53.59
C GLU A 215 2.70 30.47 -53.46
N ASN A 216 2.53 31.78 -53.69
CA ASN A 216 1.23 32.41 -53.92
C ASN A 216 1.03 32.52 -55.44
N PRO A 217 -0.21 32.78 -55.91
CA PRO A 217 -0.62 34.18 -56.09
C PRO A 217 -2.07 34.42 -55.57
N THR A 218 -2.78 35.54 -55.77
CA THR A 218 -2.65 36.71 -56.67
C THR A 218 -3.42 37.92 -56.08
N ILE A 219 -3.01 39.17 -56.41
CA ILE A 219 -3.88 40.37 -56.65
C ILE A 219 -4.81 40.90 -55.50
N SER A 220 -4.95 42.21 -55.20
CA SER A 220 -4.18 43.43 -55.55
C SER A 220 -4.67 44.69 -54.76
N LYS A 221 -3.92 45.81 -54.82
CA LYS A 221 -4.36 47.25 -54.75
C LYS A 221 -5.09 47.76 -53.46
N LYS A 222 -4.99 49.03 -53.02
CA LYS A 222 -3.98 50.13 -53.09
C LYS A 222 -4.46 51.33 -52.21
N ARG A 223 -3.56 52.06 -51.51
CA ARG A 223 -3.72 53.47 -51.01
C ARG A 223 -4.78 53.72 -49.89
N LYS A 224 -4.82 54.83 -49.09
CA LYS A 224 -3.90 55.99 -48.79
C LYS A 224 -4.37 56.75 -47.51
N LYS A 225 -3.42 57.30 -46.70
CA LYS A 225 -3.54 58.51 -45.79
C LYS A 225 -4.65 58.47 -44.70
N ARG A 226 -4.84 59.35 -43.70
CA ARG A 226 -4.26 60.62 -43.10
C ARG A 226 -4.59 60.53 -41.57
N ASP A 227 -4.12 61.30 -40.55
CA ASP A 227 -2.96 62.17 -40.24
C ASP A 227 -3.05 62.59 -38.73
N VAL A 228 -2.24 63.58 -38.27
CA VAL A 228 -2.36 64.47 -37.06
C VAL A 228 -1.77 63.93 -35.73
N ARG A 229 -0.58 64.38 -35.24
CA ARG A 229 -0.19 65.63 -34.47
C ARG A 229 -0.72 65.64 -33.00
N VAL A 230 -0.01 66.11 -31.95
CA VAL A 230 0.75 67.39 -31.73
C VAL A 230 1.91 67.26 -30.68
N GLN A 231 2.99 68.05 -30.88
CA GLN A 231 4.05 68.69 -30.00
C GLN A 231 4.14 68.44 -28.45
N ARG A 232 5.22 68.71 -27.67
CA ARG A 232 6.63 69.29 -27.72
C ARG A 232 7.36 68.88 -26.39
N GLY A 233 8.63 69.17 -26.02
CA GLY A 233 9.85 69.73 -26.67
C GLY A 233 10.67 70.74 -25.81
N LYS A 234 12.02 70.56 -25.66
CA LYS A 234 13.07 71.38 -24.92
C LYS A 234 13.35 70.99 -23.43
N ARG A 235 14.51 71.23 -22.77
CA ARG A 235 15.90 71.71 -23.10
C ARG A 235 16.97 71.14 -22.11
N GLN A 236 18.16 71.76 -21.98
CA GLN A 236 19.51 71.12 -22.05
C GLN A 236 20.59 71.81 -21.14
N ARG A 237 21.77 71.16 -20.97
CA ARG A 237 23.13 71.63 -20.53
C ARG A 237 23.59 71.31 -19.09
N ASP A 238 24.88 71.29 -18.70
CA ASP A 238 26.20 70.77 -19.24
C ASP A 238 27.33 71.08 -18.19
N ILE A 239 28.60 70.63 -18.39
CA ILE A 239 29.90 71.06 -17.74
C ILE A 239 30.16 70.52 -16.30
N ASP A 240 31.28 69.88 -15.87
CA ASP A 240 32.76 69.92 -16.08
C ASP A 240 33.51 70.92 -15.14
N GLN A 241 34.73 70.73 -14.57
CA GLN A 241 35.81 69.68 -14.60
C GLN A 241 36.51 69.63 -13.18
N LYS A 242 37.79 69.34 -12.81
CA LYS A 242 39.14 68.97 -13.38
C LYS A 242 40.05 68.40 -12.20
N ASP A 243 41.01 67.49 -12.47
CA ASP A 243 42.45 67.31 -12.04
C ASP A 243 42.99 67.70 -10.60
N GLU A 244 44.23 67.46 -10.10
CA GLU A 244 45.51 66.79 -10.52
C GLU A 244 46.43 66.43 -9.28
N GLU A 245 47.33 65.45 -9.45
CA GLU A 245 48.71 65.16 -8.91
C GLU A 245 49.27 65.44 -7.46
N ASP A 246 50.18 64.52 -7.06
CA ASP A 246 51.53 64.66 -6.44
C ASP A 246 51.93 64.79 -4.93
N VAL A 247 52.64 63.72 -4.48
CA VAL A 247 54.03 63.68 -3.94
C VAL A 247 54.40 64.00 -2.45
N MET A 248 54.80 62.91 -1.76
CA MET A 248 55.93 62.71 -0.81
C MET A 248 55.93 63.02 0.71
N ILE A 249 56.69 62.13 1.37
CA ILE A 249 57.56 62.27 2.57
C ILE A 249 56.97 62.13 3.99
N CYS A 250 57.69 61.32 4.77
CA CYS A 250 57.45 60.95 6.16
C CYS A 250 57.90 62.04 7.15
N SER A 251 57.32 62.09 8.36
CA SER A 251 57.94 61.44 9.54
C SER A 251 57.33 61.86 10.89
N ALA A 252 57.54 60.98 11.88
CA ALA A 252 56.97 61.03 13.21
C ALA A 252 57.41 62.21 14.11
N LYS A 253 56.55 62.55 15.09
CA LYS A 253 56.91 62.55 16.53
C LYS A 253 55.69 62.67 17.47
N ARG A 254 55.64 61.75 18.46
CA ARG A 254 55.61 61.97 19.94
C ARG A 254 54.64 63.05 20.50
N ARG A 255 53.98 62.88 21.67
CA ARG A 255 54.40 62.17 22.90
C ARG A 255 53.25 62.09 23.95
N ARG A 256 53.06 60.92 24.61
CA ARG A 256 52.66 60.70 26.05
C ARG A 256 51.35 61.35 26.59
N VAL A 257 50.68 60.91 27.67
CA VAL A 257 50.67 59.70 28.55
C VAL A 257 49.29 59.69 29.25
N GLY A 258 48.69 58.57 29.67
CA GLY A 258 49.10 57.15 29.59
C GLY A 258 48.30 56.26 30.57
N GLN A 259 48.69 54.99 30.69
CA GLN A 259 48.14 53.95 31.57
C GLN A 259 46.69 53.47 31.25
N HIS A 260 46.33 52.19 31.32
CA HIS A 260 47.09 51.00 31.76
C HIS A 260 47.15 49.89 30.70
N GLU A 261 48.28 49.19 30.66
CA GLU A 261 48.62 47.98 29.88
C GLU A 261 48.73 46.78 30.85
N PRO A 262 48.97 45.52 30.41
CA PRO A 262 49.07 44.95 29.05
C PRO A 262 48.11 43.71 28.89
N THR A 263 48.16 42.77 27.93
CA THR A 263 49.18 42.40 26.92
C THR A 263 48.53 41.71 25.69
N GLN A 264 48.97 42.09 24.47
CA GLN A 264 49.18 41.32 23.21
C GLN A 264 48.23 40.13 22.82
N GLU A 265 47.92 39.89 21.54
CA GLU A 265 48.48 40.45 20.29
C GLU A 265 47.45 40.49 19.13
N ILE A 266 47.76 41.22 18.05
CA ILE A 266 46.81 41.64 17.00
C ILE A 266 47.33 41.40 15.57
N GLN A 267 46.38 41.21 14.65
CA GLN A 267 46.42 41.31 13.18
C GLN A 267 47.66 41.95 12.51
N HIS A 268 48.05 41.43 11.33
CA HIS A 268 47.84 42.07 10.01
C HIS A 268 48.18 41.05 8.88
N VAL A 269 47.29 40.77 7.90
CA VAL A 269 46.95 41.47 6.63
C VAL A 269 47.85 41.10 5.45
N CYS A 270 47.22 40.81 4.29
CA CYS A 270 47.86 40.47 3.02
C CYS A 270 48.37 41.72 2.28
N TYR A 271 49.31 41.54 1.34
CA TYR A 271 49.49 42.43 0.18
C TYR A 271 49.76 41.66 -1.12
N GLN A 272 49.65 42.37 -2.25
CA GLN A 272 49.75 41.87 -3.63
C GLN A 272 50.94 42.49 -4.37
N ALA A 273 51.52 41.76 -5.33
CA ALA A 273 52.34 42.21 -6.48
C ALA A 273 52.74 40.95 -7.29
N ALA A 274 52.98 40.93 -8.61
CA ALA A 274 52.64 41.80 -9.75
C ALA A 274 52.48 40.84 -10.99
N GLU A 275 51.83 41.17 -12.11
CA GLU A 275 52.40 41.77 -13.35
C GLU A 275 53.82 41.28 -13.71
N GLU A 276 54.17 40.94 -14.97
CA GLU A 276 53.54 41.17 -16.28
C GLU A 276 53.99 40.11 -17.33
N GLY A 277 53.44 40.08 -18.56
CA GLY A 277 54.04 39.31 -19.69
C GLY A 277 53.09 38.63 -20.70
N GLN A 278 53.37 38.82 -21.99
CA GLN A 278 52.75 38.18 -23.17
C GLN A 278 53.83 37.43 -23.99
N PRO A 279 53.53 36.74 -25.12
CA PRO A 279 52.41 35.83 -25.45
C PRO A 279 52.88 34.47 -26.03
N MET A 280 51.94 33.53 -26.29
CA MET A 280 51.79 32.69 -27.51
C MET A 280 51.35 31.22 -27.32
N SER A 281 50.34 30.86 -28.13
CA SER A 281 50.12 29.61 -28.91
C SER A 281 49.88 28.21 -28.26
N VAL A 282 49.16 27.40 -29.07
CA VAL A 282 48.92 25.93 -29.03
C VAL A 282 47.93 25.41 -27.96
N GLU A 283 47.49 24.16 -28.14
CA GLU A 283 46.19 23.61 -27.73
C GLU A 283 46.24 22.58 -26.57
N THR A 284 45.07 21.97 -26.31
CA THR A 284 44.85 20.59 -25.81
C THR A 284 44.72 20.28 -24.29
N THR A 285 43.56 19.69 -23.95
CA THR A 285 43.30 18.62 -22.95
C THR A 285 43.71 18.71 -21.46
N ALA A 286 42.67 18.72 -20.61
CA ALA A 286 42.40 17.67 -19.61
C ALA A 286 43.23 17.48 -18.30
N SER A 287 43.18 18.48 -17.40
CA SER A 287 42.62 18.32 -16.03
C SER A 287 43.33 17.50 -14.91
N LEU A 288 43.39 18.03 -13.66
CA LEU A 288 43.32 17.44 -12.27
C LEU A 288 43.37 18.67 -11.30
N LYS A 289 42.66 18.82 -10.16
CA LYS A 289 42.66 18.10 -8.85
C LYS A 289 44.07 18.02 -8.22
N PRO A 290 44.24 18.22 -6.88
CA PRO A 290 43.41 17.62 -5.83
C PRO A 290 43.06 18.53 -4.61
N LEU A 291 42.51 17.91 -3.55
CA LEU A 291 42.68 18.12 -2.09
C LEU A 291 42.93 19.54 -1.47
N GLU A 292 42.44 19.89 -0.27
CA GLU A 292 41.38 19.31 0.60
C GLU A 292 40.92 20.27 1.75
N ASN A 293 39.97 19.81 2.58
CA ASN A 293 39.77 20.01 4.04
C ASN A 293 40.43 21.21 4.80
N SER A 294 39.81 21.89 5.78
CA SER A 294 38.52 21.70 6.47
C SER A 294 38.02 22.92 7.30
N SER A 295 37.04 22.67 8.18
CA SER A 295 36.18 23.50 9.04
C SER A 295 36.85 24.37 10.15
N LYS A 296 36.18 25.16 11.04
CA LYS A 296 34.75 25.38 11.45
C LYS A 296 34.49 26.91 11.64
N GLY A 297 33.44 27.45 12.31
CA GLY A 297 32.45 26.89 13.26
C GLY A 297 31.30 27.83 13.66
N SER A 298 30.64 27.57 14.80
CA SER A 298 29.30 28.10 15.16
C SER A 298 28.18 27.70 14.17
N LYS A 299 26.86 27.83 14.44
CA LYS A 299 26.10 27.86 15.72
C LYS A 299 24.73 27.14 15.51
N GLN A 300 23.86 27.15 16.52
CA GLN A 300 22.52 26.49 16.58
C GLN A 300 21.38 27.40 16.01
N PRO A 301 20.12 26.94 15.71
CA PRO A 301 19.28 26.11 16.61
C PRO A 301 18.28 25.07 16.03
N VAL A 302 17.89 24.14 16.92
CA VAL A 302 16.57 23.49 17.16
C VAL A 302 15.77 22.88 15.99
N GLU A 303 15.49 21.58 16.08
CA GLU A 303 14.46 20.88 15.28
C GLU A 303 13.04 21.03 15.88
N THR A 304 12.00 21.08 15.03
CA THR A 304 10.63 20.73 15.46
C THR A 304 9.82 20.04 14.35
N THR A 305 9.05 19.02 14.74
CA THR A 305 8.19 18.18 13.90
C THR A 305 7.10 18.94 13.13
N THR A 306 6.77 18.51 11.90
CA THR A 306 5.33 18.41 11.48
C THR A 306 5.01 17.55 10.24
N VAL A 307 3.81 17.01 10.31
CA VAL A 307 2.92 16.31 9.35
C VAL A 307 2.94 16.83 7.88
N PRO A 308 2.83 15.95 6.86
CA PRO A 308 2.64 16.34 5.45
C PRO A 308 1.20 16.81 5.12
N LEU A 309 1.06 17.84 4.27
CA LEU A 309 -0.22 18.47 3.90
C LEU A 309 -0.43 18.56 2.36
N GLU A 310 -1.70 18.60 1.90
CA GLU A 310 -2.13 18.32 0.52
C GLU A 310 -2.15 19.48 -0.51
N GLY A 311 -2.15 19.13 -1.81
CA GLY A 311 -2.45 19.99 -2.99
C GLY A 311 -1.22 20.26 -3.87
N GLY A 312 -1.28 20.86 -5.07
CA GLY A 312 -2.38 21.26 -5.97
C GLY A 312 -1.82 22.04 -7.20
N PRO A 313 -2.07 21.66 -8.48
CA PRO A 313 -1.06 21.80 -9.57
C PRO A 313 -1.11 23.03 -10.49
N SER A 314 -0.16 23.10 -11.45
CA SER A 314 0.03 24.14 -12.49
C SER A 314 0.00 23.56 -13.93
N TRP A 315 -0.38 24.34 -14.96
CA TRP A 315 -0.69 23.85 -16.32
C TRP A 315 -0.52 24.88 -17.47
N ARG A 316 -0.22 24.36 -18.68
CA ARG A 316 -0.44 24.90 -20.06
C ARG A 316 -0.50 23.71 -21.05
N THR A 317 -0.81 23.84 -22.34
CA THR A 317 -2.15 24.07 -22.95
C THR A 317 -2.12 23.58 -24.42
N GLY A 318 -3.18 22.93 -24.92
CA GLY A 318 -3.35 22.65 -26.37
C GLY A 318 -4.31 21.49 -26.68
N ILE A 319 -5.34 21.75 -27.48
CA ILE A 319 -6.45 20.83 -27.86
C ILE A 319 -7.28 20.36 -26.64
N PHE A 320 -8.60 20.16 -26.80
CA PHE A 320 -9.54 19.90 -25.68
C PHE A 320 -9.08 18.71 -24.79
N PRO A 321 -8.60 18.96 -23.56
CA PRO A 321 -8.11 17.89 -22.71
C PRO A 321 -9.24 17.31 -21.84
N PRO A 322 -9.12 16.06 -21.35
CA PRO A 322 -9.88 15.65 -20.18
C PRO A 322 -9.55 16.57 -18.99
N LEU A 323 -10.50 16.71 -18.06
CA LEU A 323 -10.34 17.55 -16.86
C LEU A 323 -8.97 17.31 -16.18
N PRO A 324 -8.18 18.37 -15.90
CA PRO A 324 -6.78 18.25 -15.49
C PRO A 324 -6.61 17.36 -14.26
N HIS A 325 -5.56 16.53 -14.26
CA HIS A 325 -5.41 15.37 -13.36
C HIS A 325 -5.68 15.70 -11.87
N SER A 326 -6.87 15.36 -11.39
CA SER A 326 -7.22 15.55 -9.99
C SER A 326 -6.56 14.46 -9.12
N GLN A 327 -5.37 14.75 -8.60
CA GLN A 327 -4.78 14.01 -7.48
C GLN A 327 -5.62 14.17 -6.18
N CYS A 328 -6.53 15.14 -6.15
CA CYS A 328 -7.60 15.23 -5.16
C CYS A 328 -8.65 14.13 -5.41
N PHE A 329 -8.79 13.22 -4.44
CA PHE A 329 -9.84 12.21 -4.41
C PHE A 329 -10.47 12.13 -3.02
N ILE A 330 -11.79 12.23 -2.98
CA ILE A 330 -12.58 12.15 -1.75
C ILE A 330 -12.82 10.67 -1.45
N ARG A 331 -12.40 10.22 -0.27
CA ARG A 331 -12.32 8.79 0.09
C ARG A 331 -13.57 8.37 0.85
N THR A 332 -14.12 7.20 0.54
CA THR A 332 -15.21 6.57 1.31
C THR A 332 -14.82 6.38 2.79
N LEU A 333 -13.52 6.09 3.03
CA LEU A 333 -12.92 6.05 4.38
C LEU A 333 -13.11 7.34 5.20
N GLY A 334 -13.33 8.49 4.56
CA GLY A 334 -13.53 9.78 5.21
C GLY A 334 -14.78 9.82 6.10
N PHE A 335 -15.84 9.07 5.76
CA PHE A 335 -17.05 8.99 6.59
C PHE A 335 -17.11 7.78 7.53
N LEU A 336 -16.07 6.93 7.58
CA LEU A 336 -16.01 5.83 8.55
C LEU A 336 -15.82 6.33 9.98
N TYR A 337 -16.51 5.65 10.90
CA TYR A 337 -16.54 5.89 12.35
C TYR A 337 -17.12 7.26 12.72
N GLY A 338 -18.00 7.28 13.72
CA GLY A 338 -18.76 8.47 14.11
C GLY A 338 -17.89 9.69 14.51
N GLY A 339 -18.50 10.87 14.42
CA GLY A 339 -18.00 12.12 14.98
C GLY A 339 -18.57 12.44 16.36
N ARG A 340 -18.17 13.58 16.95
CA ARG A 340 -18.70 14.09 18.24
C ARG A 340 -20.09 14.74 18.08
N GLY A 341 -21.03 13.99 17.51
CA GLY A 341 -22.36 14.48 17.12
C GLY A 341 -22.32 15.72 16.21
N MET A 342 -23.43 16.47 16.17
CA MET A 342 -23.50 17.76 15.47
C MET A 342 -22.56 18.83 16.05
N ARG A 343 -22.09 18.70 17.30
CA ARG A 343 -21.04 19.58 17.86
C ARG A 343 -19.70 19.43 17.14
N GLY A 344 -19.43 18.28 16.51
CA GLY A 344 -18.23 18.04 15.71
C GLY A 344 -18.31 18.55 14.25
N PHE A 345 -19.50 18.91 13.78
CA PHE A 345 -19.78 19.29 12.39
C PHE A 345 -19.07 20.59 11.99
N ILE A 346 -18.62 20.69 10.72
CA ILE A 346 -17.74 21.78 10.26
C ILE A 346 -18.34 23.17 10.45
N LEU A 347 -19.64 23.36 10.16
CA LEU A 347 -20.31 24.66 10.28
C LEU A 347 -20.63 25.06 11.72
N ASN A 348 -20.61 24.11 12.67
CA ASN A 348 -20.80 24.34 14.10
C ASN A 348 -19.49 24.65 14.85
N ARG A 349 -18.33 24.62 14.17
CA ARG A 349 -17.06 25.01 14.78
C ARG A 349 -17.02 26.51 15.06
N LYS A 350 -16.15 26.92 15.98
CA LYS A 350 -15.82 28.32 16.28
C LYS A 350 -14.47 28.68 15.66
N LYS A 351 -14.27 29.95 15.27
CA LYS A 351 -12.92 30.51 14.99
C LYS A 351 -12.33 30.99 16.33
N LYS A 352 -11.07 30.68 16.60
CA LYS A 352 -10.32 31.29 17.69
C LYS A 352 -9.93 32.74 17.35
N SER A 353 -10.03 33.62 18.33
CA SER A 353 -9.59 35.02 18.32
C SER A 353 -8.87 35.34 19.64
N ALA A 354 -8.24 36.51 19.76
CA ALA A 354 -7.62 36.93 21.03
C ALA A 354 -8.67 36.97 22.16
N GLU A 355 -9.84 37.56 21.92
CA GLU A 355 -10.99 37.55 22.85
C GLU A 355 -11.72 36.18 22.95
N GLY A 356 -11.08 35.05 22.61
CA GLY A 356 -11.64 33.71 22.82
C GLY A 356 -12.12 32.99 21.56
N SER A 357 -13.43 32.71 21.42
CA SER A 357 -13.94 31.81 20.37
C SER A 357 -15.36 32.13 19.87
N ARG A 358 -15.43 32.76 18.69
CA ARG A 358 -16.67 33.22 18.03
C ARG A 358 -17.22 32.26 16.97
N ARG A 359 -18.51 32.39 16.64
CA ARG A 359 -19.15 31.64 15.53
C ARG A 359 -18.59 32.09 14.16
N LEU A 360 -18.68 31.20 13.17
CA LEU A 360 -18.25 31.48 11.78
C LEU A 360 -19.22 32.46 11.10
N GLN A 361 -18.67 33.37 10.28
CA GLN A 361 -19.37 34.27 9.37
C GLN A 361 -18.98 33.96 7.91
N GLY A 362 -19.62 34.60 6.92
CA GLY A 362 -19.42 34.26 5.50
C GLY A 362 -17.97 34.43 5.02
N GLN A 363 -17.23 35.43 5.52
CA GLN A 363 -15.82 35.63 5.24
C GLN A 363 -14.93 34.49 5.76
N ASP A 364 -15.23 33.95 6.96
CA ASP A 364 -14.50 32.80 7.50
C ASP A 364 -14.76 31.55 6.66
N MET A 365 -15.98 31.38 6.13
CA MET A 365 -16.30 30.28 5.23
C MET A 365 -15.59 30.39 3.89
N VAL A 366 -15.54 31.58 3.29
CA VAL A 366 -14.77 31.81 2.05
C VAL A 366 -13.28 31.46 2.26
N ARG A 367 -12.70 31.80 3.42
CA ARG A 367 -11.33 31.40 3.81
C ARG A 367 -11.17 29.87 3.93
N VAL A 368 -12.07 29.22 4.68
CA VAL A 368 -12.06 27.76 4.88
C VAL A 368 -12.26 26.97 3.59
N VAL A 369 -13.05 27.46 2.62
CA VAL A 369 -13.31 26.75 1.36
C VAL A 369 -12.22 26.98 0.30
N PHE A 370 -11.72 28.21 0.17
CA PHE A 370 -10.88 28.58 -0.98
C PHE A 370 -9.40 28.86 -0.67
N PHE A 371 -9.02 29.11 0.60
CA PHE A 371 -7.69 29.63 0.97
C PHE A 371 -6.93 28.74 1.97
N GLU A 372 -7.17 28.87 3.29
CA GLU A 372 -6.35 28.22 4.34
C GLU A 372 -6.95 26.92 4.89
N GLY A 373 -8.17 26.56 4.51
CA GLY A 373 -8.82 25.34 4.98
C GLY A 373 -9.21 25.38 6.46
N LEU A 374 -9.35 24.22 7.09
CA LEU A 374 -9.68 24.10 8.51
C LEU A 374 -8.65 24.76 9.46
N ALA A 375 -7.42 24.98 9.00
CA ALA A 375 -6.38 25.66 9.79
C ALA A 375 -6.71 27.14 10.07
N TYR A 376 -7.56 27.78 9.23
CA TYR A 376 -8.06 29.14 9.44
C TYR A 376 -8.75 29.31 10.80
N LEU A 377 -9.44 28.27 11.27
CA LEU A 377 -10.17 28.28 12.54
C LEU A 377 -9.25 28.34 13.77
N ASN A 378 -7.97 27.99 13.60
CA ASN A 378 -6.93 28.01 14.62
C ASN A 378 -5.97 29.21 14.46
N GLY A 379 -6.28 30.18 13.59
CA GLY A 379 -5.50 31.41 13.42
C GLY A 379 -4.51 31.42 12.25
N LEU A 380 -4.43 30.37 11.42
CA LEU A 380 -3.57 30.39 10.23
C LEU A 380 -4.20 31.26 9.13
N GLU A 381 -3.63 32.43 8.86
CA GLU A 381 -4.04 33.31 7.75
C GLU A 381 -2.94 33.41 6.68
N ARG A 382 -3.30 33.36 5.40
CA ARG A 382 -2.37 33.47 4.26
C ARG A 382 -2.62 34.76 3.48
N LYS A 383 -1.56 35.34 2.89
CA LYS A 383 -1.70 36.49 1.97
C LYS A 383 -2.56 36.10 0.75
N PRO A 384 -3.43 36.99 0.24
CA PRO A 384 -3.74 38.34 0.74
C PRO A 384 -4.62 38.31 2.00
N LYS A 385 -4.49 39.29 2.91
CA LYS A 385 -5.35 39.40 4.11
C LYS A 385 -6.77 39.88 3.80
N LYS A 386 -6.92 40.92 2.96
CA LYS A 386 -8.22 41.28 2.35
C LYS A 386 -8.59 40.22 1.29
N LEU A 387 -9.89 39.92 1.13
CA LEU A 387 -10.36 39.01 0.07
C LEU A 387 -10.30 39.74 -1.29
N PRO A 388 -9.83 39.09 -2.38
CA PRO A 388 -9.97 39.65 -3.73
C PRO A 388 -11.45 39.80 -4.12
N GLN A 389 -11.79 40.80 -4.95
CA GLN A 389 -13.18 41.19 -5.26
C GLN A 389 -14.10 40.00 -5.56
N ARG A 390 -13.68 39.06 -6.42
CA ARG A 390 -14.46 37.87 -6.78
C ARG A 390 -14.90 37.06 -5.55
N PHE A 391 -14.02 36.89 -4.56
CA PHE A 391 -14.30 36.16 -3.32
C PHE A 391 -15.02 37.01 -2.27
N PHE A 392 -14.80 38.33 -2.27
CA PHE A 392 -15.57 39.26 -1.45
C PHE A 392 -17.06 39.24 -1.86
N ASN A 393 -17.35 39.26 -3.16
CA ASN A 393 -18.69 39.13 -3.72
C ASN A 393 -19.40 37.81 -3.33
N MET A 394 -18.68 36.78 -2.87
CA MET A 394 -19.27 35.52 -2.38
C MET A 394 -19.72 35.59 -0.92
N VAL A 395 -19.19 36.53 -0.12
CA VAL A 395 -19.45 36.63 1.33
C VAL A 395 -20.94 36.71 1.69
N PRO A 396 -21.81 37.42 0.94
CA PRO A 396 -23.26 37.39 1.18
C PRO A 396 -23.88 36.00 1.01
N LEU A 397 -23.48 35.23 0.00
CA LEU A 397 -23.99 33.87 -0.24
C LEU A 397 -23.56 32.89 0.85
N PHE A 398 -22.29 32.95 1.29
CA PHE A 398 -21.82 32.12 2.41
C PHE A 398 -22.41 32.55 3.76
N SER A 399 -22.71 33.84 3.96
CA SER A 399 -23.44 34.33 5.13
C SER A 399 -24.90 33.84 5.12
N ARG A 400 -25.53 33.75 3.95
CA ARG A 400 -26.86 33.17 3.78
C ARG A 400 -26.87 31.67 4.04
N LEU A 401 -25.90 30.92 3.51
CA LEU A 401 -25.68 29.49 3.80
C LEU A 401 -25.56 29.25 5.31
N LEU A 402 -24.77 30.05 6.03
CA LEU A 402 -24.67 29.97 7.48
C LEU A 402 -25.98 30.32 8.20
N ARG A 403 -26.74 31.31 7.71
CA ARG A 403 -28.07 31.65 8.25
C ARG A 403 -29.05 30.49 8.08
N HIS A 404 -29.04 29.82 6.93
CA HIS A 404 -29.87 28.64 6.67
C HIS A 404 -29.43 27.44 7.52
N HIS A 405 -28.12 27.18 7.63
CA HIS A 405 -27.57 26.15 8.51
C HIS A 405 -28.04 26.30 9.96
N ARG A 406 -28.00 27.53 10.50
CA ARG A 406 -28.46 27.86 11.87
C ARG A 406 -29.97 27.68 12.08
N ARG A 407 -30.78 27.75 11.01
CA ARG A 407 -32.24 27.52 11.02
C ARG A 407 -32.63 26.07 10.68
N CYS A 408 -31.70 25.25 10.19
CA CYS A 408 -31.97 23.91 9.70
C CYS A 408 -32.24 22.94 10.87
N SER A 409 -33.48 22.42 10.95
CA SER A 409 -33.89 21.44 11.96
C SER A 409 -33.39 20.03 11.65
N TYR A 410 -32.06 19.84 11.66
CA TYR A 410 -31.39 18.58 11.30
C TYR A 410 -32.00 17.36 12.00
N SER A 411 -32.35 17.44 13.29
CA SER A 411 -32.96 16.32 14.03
C SER A 411 -34.36 15.94 13.52
N LYS A 412 -35.20 16.93 13.18
CA LYS A 412 -36.53 16.68 12.58
C LYS A 412 -36.40 16.05 11.18
N ILE A 413 -35.44 16.52 10.38
CA ILE A 413 -35.15 15.93 9.06
C ILE A 413 -34.59 14.52 9.20
N LEU A 414 -33.75 14.26 10.21
CA LEU A 414 -33.20 12.94 10.51
C LEU A 414 -34.31 11.97 10.90
N GLN A 415 -35.18 12.32 11.86
CA GLN A 415 -36.28 11.45 12.28
C GLN A 415 -37.25 11.14 11.13
N ARG A 416 -37.59 12.12 10.29
CA ARG A 416 -38.50 11.93 9.13
C ARG A 416 -37.91 11.01 8.05
N MET A 417 -36.59 11.01 7.84
CA MET A 417 -35.94 10.26 6.76
C MET A 417 -35.37 8.91 7.24
N CYS A 418 -34.86 8.89 8.48
CA CYS A 418 -34.18 7.80 9.18
C CYS A 418 -34.70 7.75 10.64
N PRO A 419 -35.95 7.34 10.89
CA PRO A 419 -36.51 7.26 12.23
C PRO A 419 -35.71 6.31 13.13
N LEU A 420 -35.79 6.51 14.44
CA LEU A 420 -35.56 5.42 15.39
C LEU A 420 -36.80 4.51 15.38
N VAL A 421 -36.60 3.21 15.56
CA VAL A 421 -37.68 2.32 15.98
C VAL A 421 -37.81 2.51 17.49
N GLU A 422 -39.02 2.82 17.96
CA GLU A 422 -39.32 2.87 19.38
C GLU A 422 -39.56 1.44 19.87
N GLU A 423 -38.79 1.02 20.87
CA GLU A 423 -38.96 -0.27 21.56
C GLU A 423 -40.27 -0.18 22.36
N ARG A 424 -41.28 -0.97 21.97
CA ARG A 424 -42.60 -0.95 22.63
C ARG A 424 -42.65 -1.72 23.96
N ASP A 425 -41.65 -2.56 24.21
CA ASP A 425 -41.52 -3.35 25.44
C ASP A 425 -40.21 -3.00 26.17
N GLY A 426 -40.28 -2.86 27.49
CA GLY A 426 -39.15 -2.52 28.36
C GLY A 426 -38.12 -3.63 28.56
N GLY A 427 -38.08 -4.64 27.68
CA GLY A 427 -37.11 -5.72 27.74
C GLY A 427 -35.67 -5.24 27.51
N GLN A 428 -34.69 -5.95 28.08
CA GLN A 428 -33.27 -5.66 27.85
C GLN A 428 -32.88 -6.01 26.40
N GLY A 429 -33.10 -5.09 25.47
CA GLY A 429 -32.98 -5.30 24.02
C GLY A 429 -31.66 -5.95 23.61
N GLU A 430 -31.75 -7.18 23.09
CA GLU A 430 -30.56 -7.93 22.68
C GLU A 430 -29.82 -7.26 21.51
N VAL A 431 -28.51 -7.53 21.45
CA VAL A 431 -27.66 -7.15 20.30
C VAL A 431 -28.21 -7.68 18.98
N SER A 432 -28.85 -8.86 18.99
CA SER A 432 -29.54 -9.50 17.86
C SER A 432 -30.61 -8.58 17.23
N THR A 433 -31.43 -7.92 18.05
CA THR A 433 -32.56 -7.06 17.62
C THR A 433 -32.12 -5.68 17.13
N LEU A 434 -30.99 -5.17 17.63
CA LEU A 434 -30.44 -3.85 17.28
C LEU A 434 -29.52 -3.91 16.03
N LEU A 435 -28.91 -5.06 15.73
CA LEU A 435 -28.03 -5.24 14.56
C LEU A 435 -28.69 -4.99 13.19
N PRO A 436 -29.98 -5.32 12.97
CA PRO A 436 -30.72 -4.94 11.76
C PRO A 436 -31.05 -3.45 11.63
N GLN A 437 -31.03 -2.68 12.73
CA GLN A 437 -31.50 -1.28 12.79
C GLN A 437 -30.52 -0.26 12.16
N HIS A 438 -29.96 -0.59 10.99
CA HIS A 438 -29.11 0.30 10.22
C HIS A 438 -29.88 1.01 9.10
N CYS A 439 -29.62 2.30 8.90
CA CYS A 439 -30.24 3.06 7.83
C CYS A 439 -29.70 2.62 6.46
N ALA A 440 -30.61 2.25 5.54
CA ALA A 440 -30.24 1.92 4.18
C ALA A 440 -29.62 3.15 3.46
N PRO A 441 -28.61 2.98 2.58
CA PRO A 441 -27.91 4.11 1.95
C PRO A 441 -28.81 5.09 1.19
N HIS A 442 -29.99 4.65 0.72
CA HIS A 442 -30.95 5.55 0.08
C HIS A 442 -31.67 6.48 1.08
N ARG A 443 -31.96 6.03 2.31
CA ARG A 443 -32.53 6.88 3.37
C ARG A 443 -31.52 7.93 3.82
N VAL A 444 -30.25 7.53 4.00
CA VAL A 444 -29.14 8.44 4.29
C VAL A 444 -28.96 9.47 3.16
N TYR A 445 -29.06 9.05 1.89
CA TYR A 445 -29.08 9.97 0.76
C TYR A 445 -30.26 10.96 0.79
N LEU A 446 -31.49 10.52 1.11
CA LEU A 446 -32.64 11.42 1.22
C LEU A 446 -32.47 12.45 2.34
N PHE A 447 -31.99 12.03 3.52
CA PHE A 447 -31.59 12.92 4.61
C PHE A 447 -30.57 13.98 4.16
N VAL A 448 -29.49 13.55 3.50
CA VAL A 448 -28.44 14.45 2.99
C VAL A 448 -28.95 15.38 1.88
N ARG A 449 -29.79 14.88 0.96
CA ARG A 449 -30.40 15.65 -0.14
C ARG A 449 -31.28 16.77 0.40
N GLU A 450 -32.07 16.48 1.44
CA GLU A 450 -32.90 17.46 2.12
C GLU A 450 -32.04 18.51 2.83
N CYS A 451 -31.06 18.07 3.63
CA CYS A 451 -30.13 18.95 4.33
C CYS A 451 -29.26 19.81 3.40
N LEU A 452 -28.98 19.37 2.17
CA LEU A 452 -28.34 20.18 1.13
C LEU A 452 -29.32 21.21 0.55
N SER A 453 -30.57 20.80 0.29
CA SER A 453 -31.60 21.67 -0.30
C SER A 453 -32.05 22.79 0.65
N SER A 454 -32.10 22.52 1.96
CA SER A 454 -32.44 23.52 2.98
C SER A 454 -31.31 24.53 3.22
N VAL A 455 -30.04 24.11 3.09
CA VAL A 455 -28.88 24.89 3.59
C VAL A 455 -28.07 25.58 2.49
N ILE A 456 -27.96 25.01 1.30
CA ILE A 456 -27.15 25.57 0.21
C ILE A 456 -28.03 26.48 -0.67
N PRO A 457 -27.79 27.81 -0.72
CA PRO A 457 -28.57 28.73 -1.56
C PRO A 457 -28.61 28.30 -3.04
N PRO A 458 -29.74 28.48 -3.73
CA PRO A 458 -29.91 28.01 -5.11
C PRO A 458 -28.84 28.58 -6.06
N GLU A 459 -28.40 29.82 -5.84
CA GLU A 459 -27.42 30.52 -6.68
C GLU A 459 -26.04 29.87 -6.66
N LEU A 460 -25.64 29.19 -5.58
CA LEU A 460 -24.33 28.51 -5.52
C LEU A 460 -24.24 27.33 -6.49
N TRP A 461 -25.37 26.71 -6.85
CA TRP A 461 -25.42 25.68 -7.89
C TRP A 461 -25.38 26.27 -9.31
N GLY A 462 -25.73 27.55 -9.49
CA GLY A 462 -25.96 28.20 -10.78
C GLY A 462 -27.25 27.75 -11.47
N SER A 463 -27.49 26.43 -11.57
CA SER A 463 -28.70 25.88 -12.17
C SER A 463 -29.18 24.58 -11.51
N VAL A 464 -30.44 24.24 -11.78
CA VAL A 464 -31.07 22.98 -11.36
C VAL A 464 -30.31 21.77 -11.94
N HIS A 465 -29.79 21.88 -13.17
CA HIS A 465 -28.95 20.86 -13.81
C HIS A 465 -27.70 20.55 -12.97
N ASN A 466 -26.96 21.57 -12.52
CA ASN A 466 -25.79 21.37 -11.66
C ASN A 466 -26.16 20.75 -10.29
N ARG A 467 -27.24 21.24 -9.67
CA ARG A 467 -27.75 20.68 -8.40
C ARG A 467 -28.09 19.19 -8.52
N LEU A 468 -28.82 18.80 -9.57
CA LEU A 468 -29.19 17.41 -9.82
C LEU A 468 -27.97 16.52 -10.13
N ASN A 469 -27.00 17.01 -10.89
CA ASN A 469 -25.74 16.30 -11.14
C ASN A 469 -24.96 16.06 -9.83
N PHE A 470 -24.86 17.06 -8.95
CA PHE A 470 -24.19 16.91 -7.66
C PHE A 470 -24.94 15.91 -6.76
N PHE A 471 -26.27 15.99 -6.68
CA PHE A 471 -27.09 15.03 -5.94
C PHE A 471 -26.94 13.60 -6.47
N ALA A 472 -26.83 13.39 -7.79
CA ALA A 472 -26.53 12.09 -8.36
C ALA A 472 -25.14 11.57 -7.93
N ARG A 473 -24.13 12.43 -7.79
CA ARG A 473 -22.80 12.03 -7.31
C ARG A 473 -22.80 11.71 -5.82
N VAL A 474 -23.53 12.46 -5.00
CA VAL A 474 -23.77 12.14 -3.58
C VAL A 474 -24.47 10.79 -3.44
N ARG A 475 -25.50 10.50 -4.25
CA ARG A 475 -26.20 9.20 -4.26
C ARG A 475 -25.27 8.04 -4.63
N GLY A 476 -24.36 8.27 -5.57
CA GLY A 476 -23.32 7.28 -5.94
C GLY A 476 -22.32 7.07 -4.80
N PHE A 477 -21.75 8.15 -4.26
CA PHE A 477 -20.74 8.12 -3.20
C PHE A 477 -21.23 7.49 -1.89
N LEU A 478 -22.50 7.70 -1.51
CA LEU A 478 -23.10 7.03 -0.35
C LEU A 478 -23.39 5.53 -0.60
N ARG A 479 -23.37 5.07 -1.86
CA ARG A 479 -23.46 3.66 -2.27
C ARG A 479 -22.10 3.03 -2.58
N SER A 480 -21.01 3.79 -2.49
CA SER A 480 -19.64 3.31 -2.72
C SER A 480 -19.14 2.41 -1.59
N GLY A 481 -18.41 1.35 -1.94
CA GLY A 481 -17.77 0.44 -1.00
C GLY A 481 -16.58 1.06 -0.26
N LYS A 482 -16.24 0.51 0.91
CA LYS A 482 -15.24 0.99 1.87
C LYS A 482 -13.97 1.63 1.31
N PHE A 483 -13.38 1.08 0.26
CA PHE A 483 -12.10 1.51 -0.31
C PHE A 483 -12.22 2.32 -1.61
N GLU A 484 -13.43 2.63 -2.07
CA GLU A 484 -13.66 3.49 -3.23
C GLU A 484 -13.24 4.95 -2.95
N ARG A 485 -13.00 5.70 -4.04
CA ARG A 485 -12.56 7.10 -4.03
C ARG A 485 -13.20 7.81 -5.23
N LEU A 486 -13.91 8.91 -5.00
CA LEU A 486 -14.43 9.76 -6.07
C LEU A 486 -13.37 10.81 -6.43
N SER A 487 -13.01 10.92 -7.72
CA SER A 487 -12.11 12.00 -8.16
C SER A 487 -12.86 13.33 -8.32
N LEU A 488 -12.14 14.46 -8.17
CA LEU A 488 -12.74 15.77 -8.48
C LEU A 488 -13.11 15.91 -9.97
N ALA A 489 -12.36 15.27 -10.87
CA ALA A 489 -12.71 15.19 -12.29
C ALA A 489 -14.07 14.49 -12.50
N GLU A 490 -14.34 13.38 -11.81
CA GLU A 490 -15.66 12.74 -11.84
C GLU A 490 -16.75 13.67 -11.30
N LEU A 491 -16.51 14.35 -10.18
CA LEU A 491 -17.48 15.26 -9.54
C LEU A 491 -17.84 16.47 -10.42
N MET A 492 -16.86 17.01 -11.16
CA MET A 492 -17.02 18.12 -12.11
C MET A 492 -17.64 17.70 -13.46
N TRP A 493 -17.65 16.41 -13.80
CA TRP A 493 -18.11 15.94 -15.12
C TRP A 493 -19.60 16.24 -15.37
N LYS A 494 -19.87 16.88 -16.51
CA LYS A 494 -21.16 17.47 -16.96
C LYS A 494 -21.69 18.67 -16.15
N MET A 495 -20.90 19.29 -15.27
CA MET A 495 -21.26 20.58 -14.66
C MET A 495 -21.19 21.72 -15.69
N LYS A 496 -22.21 22.58 -15.73
CA LYS A 496 -22.25 23.80 -16.54
C LYS A 496 -21.68 24.97 -15.75
N LEU A 497 -20.45 25.39 -16.06
CA LEU A 497 -19.76 26.43 -15.29
C LEU A 497 -20.32 27.85 -15.51
N ASN A 498 -20.88 28.11 -16.69
CA ASN A 498 -21.39 29.44 -17.04
C ASN A 498 -22.73 29.79 -16.36
N ASP A 499 -23.44 28.79 -15.83
CA ASP A 499 -24.65 28.96 -15.03
C ASP A 499 -24.33 29.58 -13.65
N CYS A 500 -23.12 29.38 -13.14
CA CYS A 500 -22.69 29.84 -11.82
C CYS A 500 -22.27 31.32 -11.85
N ASP A 501 -23.25 32.23 -11.79
CA ASP A 501 -23.03 33.69 -11.82
C ASP A 501 -22.02 34.20 -10.78
N TRP A 502 -22.00 33.61 -9.58
CA TRP A 502 -21.07 33.94 -8.50
C TRP A 502 -19.58 33.66 -8.81
N LEU A 503 -19.28 32.91 -9.88
CA LEU A 503 -17.90 32.71 -10.38
C LEU A 503 -17.43 33.84 -11.30
N LYS A 504 -18.33 34.69 -11.81
CA LYS A 504 -18.04 35.69 -12.84
C LYS A 504 -17.48 36.98 -12.22
N ILE A 505 -16.72 37.74 -13.01
CA ILE A 505 -16.35 39.14 -12.69
C ILE A 505 -17.19 40.05 -13.60
N SER A 506 -16.98 39.97 -14.92
CA SER A 506 -17.97 40.43 -15.89
C SER A 506 -18.98 39.32 -16.18
N LYS A 507 -20.27 39.67 -16.32
CA LYS A 507 -21.32 38.78 -16.84
C LYS A 507 -21.32 38.67 -18.37
N THR A 508 -20.74 39.65 -19.07
CA THR A 508 -20.77 39.80 -20.53
C THR A 508 -19.37 39.68 -21.16
N GLY A 509 -19.32 39.37 -22.46
CA GLY A 509 -18.09 39.26 -23.26
C GLY A 509 -17.47 37.86 -23.35
N ARG A 510 -16.58 37.67 -24.34
CA ARG A 510 -15.78 36.44 -24.46
C ARG A 510 -14.71 36.40 -23.37
N PHE A 511 -14.54 35.26 -22.70
CA PHE A 511 -13.52 35.06 -21.66
C PHE A 511 -12.37 34.17 -22.16
N PRO A 512 -11.11 34.41 -21.72
CA PRO A 512 -9.97 33.60 -22.12
C PRO A 512 -9.99 32.20 -21.46
N PRO A 513 -9.31 31.19 -22.04
CA PRO A 513 -9.21 29.85 -21.45
C PRO A 513 -8.62 29.82 -20.03
N SER A 514 -7.77 30.80 -19.67
CA SER A 514 -7.23 30.98 -18.31
C SER A 514 -8.31 31.33 -17.29
N GLU A 515 -9.27 32.19 -17.64
CA GLU A 515 -10.42 32.53 -16.80
C GLU A 515 -11.37 31.33 -16.66
N LEU A 516 -11.58 30.56 -17.73
CA LEU A 516 -12.34 29.30 -17.65
C LEU A 516 -11.67 28.29 -16.71
N ALA A 517 -10.36 28.11 -16.82
CA ALA A 517 -9.60 27.24 -15.92
C ALA A 517 -9.67 27.71 -14.46
N TYR A 518 -9.65 29.03 -14.23
CA TYR A 518 -9.80 29.61 -12.89
C TYR A 518 -11.21 29.38 -12.31
N ARG A 519 -12.28 29.63 -13.09
CA ARG A 519 -13.66 29.28 -12.71
C ARG A 519 -13.81 27.78 -12.40
N THR A 520 -13.18 26.93 -13.21
CA THR A 520 -13.15 25.47 -13.02
C THR A 520 -12.50 25.09 -11.69
N ARG A 521 -11.37 25.70 -11.34
CA ARG A 521 -10.69 25.50 -10.05
C ARG A 521 -11.56 25.93 -8.87
N VAL A 522 -12.15 27.12 -8.92
CA VAL A 522 -12.98 27.66 -7.82
C VAL A 522 -14.25 26.82 -7.62
N LEU A 523 -14.96 26.46 -8.71
CA LEU A 523 -16.11 25.56 -8.60
C LEU A 523 -15.70 24.18 -8.07
N GLY A 524 -14.55 23.65 -8.52
CA GLY A 524 -14.00 22.40 -8.02
C GLY A 524 -13.69 22.43 -6.52
N GLN A 525 -13.15 23.53 -6.00
CA GLN A 525 -12.93 23.72 -4.55
C GLN A 525 -14.26 23.73 -3.78
N LEU A 526 -15.30 24.42 -4.28
CA LEU A 526 -16.62 24.41 -3.64
C LEU A 526 -17.25 23.01 -3.65
N LEU A 527 -17.28 22.33 -4.80
CA LEU A 527 -17.91 21.00 -4.89
C LEU A 527 -17.15 19.95 -4.07
N ALA A 528 -15.82 20.02 -4.03
CA ALA A 528 -15.00 19.17 -3.16
C ALA A 528 -15.33 19.40 -1.68
N TRP A 529 -15.42 20.67 -1.25
CA TRP A 529 -15.80 21.02 0.12
C TRP A 529 -17.25 20.63 0.45
N LEU A 530 -18.19 20.75 -0.50
CA LEU A 530 -19.57 20.28 -0.30
C LEU A 530 -19.64 18.77 -0.09
N LEU A 531 -18.77 17.98 -0.72
CA LEU A 531 -18.76 16.53 -0.54
C LEU A 531 -17.96 16.09 0.71
N ASP A 532 -16.72 16.56 0.90
CA ASP A 532 -15.84 16.14 2.00
C ASP A 532 -16.05 16.94 3.31
N GLY A 533 -16.29 18.24 3.20
CA GLY A 533 -16.59 19.11 4.34
C GLY A 533 -18.03 18.99 4.81
N TYR A 534 -19.01 19.18 3.91
CA TYR A 534 -20.44 19.19 4.27
C TYR A 534 -21.04 17.78 4.32
N VAL A 535 -21.09 17.02 3.21
CA VAL A 535 -21.76 15.71 3.17
C VAL A 535 -21.10 14.68 4.08
N VAL A 536 -19.78 14.45 3.93
CA VAL A 536 -19.03 13.54 4.81
C VAL A 536 -19.07 14.01 6.26
N GLY A 537 -18.89 15.31 6.51
CA GLY A 537 -19.00 15.89 7.86
C GLY A 537 -20.36 15.66 8.52
N LEU A 538 -21.46 15.77 7.76
CA LEU A 538 -22.83 15.58 8.24
C LEU A 538 -23.14 14.09 8.49
N VAL A 539 -22.71 13.20 7.59
CA VAL A 539 -22.84 11.75 7.78
C VAL A 539 -22.09 11.30 9.03
N ARG A 540 -20.84 11.75 9.24
CA ARG A 540 -20.09 11.49 10.48
C ARG A 540 -20.80 12.03 11.73
N ALA A 541 -21.48 13.17 11.62
CA ALA A 541 -22.14 13.80 12.76
C ALA A 541 -23.40 13.03 13.21
N CYS A 542 -24.20 12.52 12.26
CA CYS A 542 -25.48 11.86 12.54
C CYS A 542 -25.42 10.32 12.60
N PHE A 543 -24.42 9.70 11.97
CA PHE A 543 -24.31 8.25 11.85
C PHE A 543 -22.94 7.72 12.29
N TYR A 544 -22.91 6.49 12.79
CA TYR A 544 -21.71 5.69 12.87
C TYR A 544 -21.68 4.72 11.68
N VAL A 545 -20.65 4.84 10.85
CA VAL A 545 -20.50 4.04 9.62
C VAL A 545 -19.39 3.01 9.76
N THR A 546 -19.70 1.75 9.46
CA THR A 546 -18.77 0.61 9.55
C THR A 546 -19.07 -0.46 8.51
N GLU A 547 -18.05 -1.26 8.16
CA GLU A 547 -18.24 -2.58 7.56
C GLU A 547 -18.96 -3.56 8.52
N SER A 548 -19.49 -4.64 7.95
CA SER A 548 -19.92 -5.87 8.65
C SER A 548 -19.19 -7.07 8.05
N MET A 549 -18.86 -8.08 8.86
CA MET A 549 -18.02 -9.21 8.44
C MET A 549 -18.60 -10.01 7.25
N GLY A 550 -19.93 -10.16 7.16
CA GLY A 550 -20.56 -10.88 6.06
C GLY A 550 -20.48 -10.16 4.71
N GLN A 551 -20.74 -8.84 4.72
CA GLN A 551 -21.09 -8.04 3.52
C GLN A 551 -19.87 -7.42 2.79
N LYS A 552 -18.68 -7.98 2.99
CA LYS A 552 -17.40 -7.61 2.34
C LYS A 552 -17.09 -6.10 2.49
N ASN A 553 -17.12 -5.31 1.40
CA ASN A 553 -16.84 -3.86 1.43
C ASN A 553 -18.10 -2.98 1.55
N ALA A 554 -19.28 -3.56 1.75
CA ALA A 554 -20.50 -2.80 1.99
C ALA A 554 -20.44 -2.06 3.34
N LEU A 555 -21.19 -0.97 3.46
CA LEU A 555 -21.19 -0.10 4.63
C LEU A 555 -22.59 0.00 5.23
N ARG A 556 -22.67 -0.23 6.55
CA ARG A 556 -23.88 -0.03 7.36
C ARG A 556 -23.81 1.34 8.03
N PHE A 557 -24.91 2.07 8.02
CA PHE A 557 -25.04 3.41 8.57
C PHE A 557 -25.97 3.35 9.79
N TYR A 558 -25.43 3.07 10.97
CA TYR A 558 -26.21 3.09 12.20
C TYR A 558 -26.42 4.54 12.66
N ARG A 559 -27.57 4.86 13.23
CA ARG A 559 -27.74 6.09 14.00
C ARG A 559 -26.82 6.08 15.23
N GLN A 560 -26.34 7.24 15.64
CA GLN A 560 -25.38 7.36 16.76
C GLN A 560 -25.98 6.80 18.07
N GLU A 561 -27.28 6.96 18.25
CA GLU A 561 -28.07 6.49 19.39
C GLU A 561 -28.13 4.95 19.44
N VAL A 562 -28.53 4.31 18.33
CA VAL A 562 -28.54 2.84 18.18
C VAL A 562 -27.13 2.26 18.33
N TRP A 563 -26.12 2.94 17.78
CA TRP A 563 -24.74 2.50 17.90
C TRP A 563 -24.19 2.62 19.33
N ALA A 564 -24.66 3.59 20.13
CA ALA A 564 -24.29 3.68 21.54
C ALA A 564 -24.81 2.48 22.34
N LYS A 565 -26.11 2.16 22.23
CA LYS A 565 -26.70 0.93 22.81
C LYS A 565 -25.93 -0.34 22.41
N LEU A 566 -25.67 -0.50 21.10
CA LEU A 566 -24.93 -1.64 20.56
C LEU A 566 -23.50 -1.78 21.13
N LEU A 567 -22.80 -0.67 21.38
CA LEU A 567 -21.47 -0.68 22.01
C LEU A 567 -21.54 -1.07 23.49
N GLU A 568 -22.53 -0.55 24.21
CA GLU A 568 -22.72 -0.77 25.65
C GLU A 568 -23.07 -2.24 25.95
N LEU A 569 -24.09 -2.78 25.26
CA LEU A 569 -24.50 -4.17 25.38
C LEU A 569 -23.37 -5.14 25.00
N ALA A 570 -22.66 -4.88 23.90
CA ALA A 570 -21.53 -5.70 23.48
C ALA A 570 -20.38 -5.67 24.50
N PHE A 571 -20.12 -4.54 25.17
CA PHE A 571 -19.08 -4.44 26.18
C PHE A 571 -19.49 -5.08 27.51
N ARG A 572 -20.76 -4.94 27.94
CA ARG A 572 -21.32 -5.63 29.12
C ARG A 572 -21.14 -7.14 29.02
N GLY A 573 -21.35 -7.72 27.84
CA GLY A 573 -21.14 -9.15 27.56
C GLY A 573 -19.68 -9.63 27.52
N HIS A 574 -18.69 -8.73 27.59
CA HIS A 574 -17.28 -9.08 27.82
C HIS A 574 -16.89 -8.96 29.30
N LEU A 575 -17.43 -7.97 30.02
CA LEU A 575 -17.27 -7.84 31.47
C LEU A 575 -17.86 -9.07 32.19
N SER A 576 -19.08 -9.48 31.84
CA SER A 576 -19.76 -10.63 32.45
C SER A 576 -19.10 -11.99 32.17
N LYS A 577 -18.03 -12.03 31.37
CA LYS A 577 -17.24 -13.24 31.06
C LYS A 577 -15.86 -13.23 31.73
N GLY A 578 -15.59 -12.28 32.63
CA GLY A 578 -14.30 -12.14 33.33
C GLY A 578 -13.12 -11.82 32.41
N GLN A 579 -13.37 -11.38 31.17
CA GLN A 579 -12.32 -11.12 30.17
C GLN A 579 -11.62 -9.77 30.41
N MET A 580 -12.32 -8.84 31.05
CA MET A 580 -11.92 -7.45 31.25
C MET A 580 -12.24 -7.02 32.69
N GLU A 581 -11.26 -6.45 33.39
CA GLU A 581 -11.36 -5.93 34.76
C GLU A 581 -11.26 -4.40 34.72
N GLU A 582 -12.08 -3.64 35.45
CA GLU A 582 -11.97 -2.18 35.49
C GLU A 582 -10.89 -1.71 36.47
N LEU A 583 -9.96 -0.87 35.99
CA LEU A 583 -8.89 -0.32 36.81
C LEU A 583 -9.31 1.00 37.46
N THR A 584 -9.14 1.09 38.78
CA THR A 584 -9.36 2.33 39.55
C THR A 584 -8.41 3.46 39.10
N PRO A 585 -8.75 4.74 39.33
CA PRO A 585 -7.86 5.86 38.98
C PRO A 585 -6.46 5.77 39.59
N ALA A 586 -6.34 5.22 40.81
CA ALA A 586 -5.06 4.98 41.47
C ALA A 586 -4.24 3.90 40.75
N GLN A 587 -4.83 2.75 40.44
CA GLN A 587 -4.18 1.68 39.68
C GLN A 587 -3.78 2.14 38.26
N VAL A 588 -4.56 3.03 37.63
CA VAL A 588 -4.22 3.63 36.33
C VAL A 588 -3.04 4.60 36.45
N ALA A 589 -2.93 5.35 37.56
CA ALA A 589 -1.80 6.23 37.83
C ALA A 589 -0.51 5.45 38.18
N SER A 590 -0.62 4.28 38.81
CA SER A 590 0.51 3.40 39.12
C SER A 590 0.95 2.50 37.95
N LEU A 591 0.31 2.58 36.78
CA LEU A 591 0.78 1.87 35.59
C LEU A 591 2.16 2.40 35.13
N PRO A 592 3.10 1.52 34.75
CA PRO A 592 4.37 1.94 34.18
C PRO A 592 4.21 2.95 33.05
N LYS A 593 5.04 4.00 33.04
CA LYS A 593 5.02 5.05 31.99
C LYS A 593 5.22 4.46 30.58
N THR A 594 5.82 3.27 30.48
CA THR A 594 6.02 2.45 29.26
C THR A 594 4.78 1.68 28.78
N THR A 595 3.75 1.47 29.61
CA THR A 595 2.56 0.68 29.25
C THR A 595 1.81 1.27 28.05
N VAL A 596 1.38 0.41 27.13
CA VAL A 596 0.75 0.80 25.85
C VAL A 596 -0.75 0.56 25.91
N ILE A 597 -1.51 1.64 26.06
CA ILE A 597 -2.98 1.57 26.14
C ILE A 597 -3.56 1.36 24.73
N SER A 598 -4.28 0.26 24.55
CA SER A 598 -5.08 0.01 23.35
C SER A 598 -6.49 0.63 23.49
N ARG A 599 -7.20 0.82 22.37
CA ARG A 599 -8.61 1.27 22.36
C ARG A 599 -9.47 0.24 21.65
N LEU A 600 -10.62 -0.09 22.24
CA LEU A 600 -11.52 -1.10 21.70
C LEU A 600 -12.36 -0.54 20.54
N ARG A 601 -12.56 -1.34 19.49
CA ARG A 601 -13.48 -1.07 18.38
C ARG A 601 -14.25 -2.33 18.02
N PHE A 602 -15.58 -2.26 18.04
CA PHE A 602 -16.43 -3.36 17.59
C PHE A 602 -16.73 -3.34 16.08
N ILE A 603 -16.98 -4.53 15.51
CA ILE A 603 -17.48 -4.74 14.14
C ILE A 603 -18.69 -5.69 14.15
N PRO A 604 -19.81 -5.34 13.49
CA PRO A 604 -20.99 -6.20 13.36
C PRO A 604 -20.74 -7.54 12.65
N LYS A 605 -21.18 -8.63 13.28
CA LYS A 605 -21.42 -9.94 12.66
C LYS A 605 -22.89 -10.02 12.17
N THR A 606 -23.43 -11.23 12.10
CA THR A 606 -24.85 -11.55 11.89
C THR A 606 -25.65 -11.55 13.20
N ASP A 607 -25.03 -12.12 14.24
CA ASP A 607 -25.55 -12.54 15.54
C ASP A 607 -25.07 -11.65 16.69
N GLY A 608 -23.87 -11.08 16.57
CA GLY A 608 -23.24 -10.27 17.60
C GLY A 608 -22.19 -9.30 17.08
N MET A 609 -21.27 -8.92 17.96
CA MET A 609 -20.25 -7.90 17.70
C MET A 609 -18.85 -8.47 17.97
N ARG A 610 -17.90 -8.28 17.05
CA ARG A 610 -16.51 -8.72 17.23
C ARG A 610 -15.66 -7.57 17.79
N PRO A 611 -15.01 -7.71 18.96
CA PRO A 611 -14.05 -6.72 19.46
C PRO A 611 -12.77 -6.74 18.62
N ILE A 612 -12.18 -5.57 18.36
CA ILE A 612 -10.83 -5.44 17.82
C ILE A 612 -10.10 -4.35 18.60
N THR A 613 -8.93 -4.69 19.13
CA THR A 613 -8.03 -3.75 19.80
C THR A 613 -7.31 -2.88 18.76
N ARG A 614 -7.14 -1.60 19.06
CA ARG A 614 -6.32 -0.67 18.27
C ARG A 614 -5.40 0.11 19.19
N ILE A 615 -4.10 -0.14 19.09
CA ILE A 615 -3.08 0.68 19.74
C ILE A 615 -3.10 2.08 19.10
N VAL A 616 -3.46 3.12 19.86
CA VAL A 616 -3.56 4.50 19.37
C VAL A 616 -2.40 5.32 19.94
N GLY A 617 -1.37 5.50 19.12
CA GLY A 617 -0.13 6.19 19.48
C GLY A 617 0.85 6.25 18.31
N VAL A 618 1.74 7.24 18.38
CA VAL A 618 2.91 7.47 17.48
C VAL A 618 4.15 7.94 18.28
N ASP A 619 4.01 8.05 19.59
CA ASP A 619 5.04 8.12 20.63
C ASP A 619 6.07 6.98 20.55
N ALA A 620 7.20 7.15 21.23
CA ALA A 620 8.32 6.20 21.19
C ALA A 620 7.93 4.81 21.75
N LYS A 621 7.27 4.73 22.92
CA LYS A 621 6.85 3.46 23.52
C LYS A 621 5.92 2.65 22.63
N THR A 622 4.96 3.30 21.96
CA THR A 622 4.08 2.65 20.98
C THR A 622 4.84 2.13 19.75
N ARG A 623 5.98 2.75 19.36
CA ARG A 623 6.83 2.22 18.30
C ARG A 623 7.66 1.03 18.78
N LEU A 624 8.24 1.12 19.96
CA LEU A 624 9.05 0.05 20.58
C LEU A 624 8.23 -1.23 20.75
N TYR A 625 7.06 -1.15 21.39
CA TYR A 625 6.12 -2.28 21.54
C TYR A 625 5.69 -2.89 20.19
N ARG A 626 5.48 -2.07 19.15
CA ARG A 626 5.19 -2.54 17.78
C ARG A 626 6.44 -3.10 17.05
N GLY A 627 7.64 -2.89 17.60
CA GLY A 627 8.84 -3.69 17.34
C GLY A 627 8.66 -5.04 18.03
N CYS A 628 8.79 -5.09 19.36
CA CYS A 628 8.79 -6.31 20.17
C CYS A 628 7.72 -7.34 19.77
N VAL A 629 6.47 -6.92 19.54
CA VAL A 629 5.36 -7.81 19.12
C VAL A 629 5.54 -8.42 17.72
N ARG A 630 6.23 -7.73 16.80
CA ARG A 630 6.65 -8.29 15.51
C ARG A 630 7.90 -9.16 15.65
N ASP A 631 8.78 -8.79 16.58
CA ASP A 631 10.06 -9.45 16.79
C ASP A 631 9.79 -10.85 17.36
N LEU A 632 8.94 -10.92 18.40
CA LEU A 632 8.31 -12.15 18.90
C LEU A 632 7.61 -12.97 17.80
N LEU A 633 6.80 -12.35 16.94
CA LEU A 633 6.13 -13.05 15.84
C LEU A 633 7.13 -13.69 14.87
N ASP A 634 8.21 -12.99 14.54
CA ASP A 634 9.19 -13.50 13.59
C ASP A 634 10.13 -14.55 14.24
N MET A 635 10.47 -14.41 15.52
CA MET A 635 11.20 -15.43 16.29
C MET A 635 10.37 -16.72 16.44
N LEU A 636 9.09 -16.63 16.85
CA LEU A 636 8.18 -17.80 16.93
C LEU A 636 7.99 -18.48 15.56
N ARG A 637 8.05 -17.73 14.44
CA ARG A 637 8.04 -18.29 13.08
C ARG A 637 9.33 -19.03 12.74
N ALA A 638 10.48 -18.61 13.26
CA ALA A 638 11.73 -19.36 13.10
C ALA A 638 11.65 -20.68 13.88
N CYS A 639 11.20 -20.65 15.14
CA CYS A 639 10.96 -21.85 15.96
C CYS A 639 10.04 -22.85 15.25
N VAL A 640 8.90 -22.38 14.72
CA VAL A 640 7.96 -23.18 13.91
C VAL A 640 8.53 -23.65 12.57
N SER A 641 9.51 -22.94 12.00
CA SER A 641 10.19 -23.38 10.77
C SER A 641 11.19 -24.51 11.02
N SER A 642 11.81 -24.54 12.20
CA SER A 642 12.73 -25.59 12.64
C SER A 642 12.00 -26.81 13.21
N ASN A 643 10.94 -26.58 14.00
CA ASN A 643 10.05 -27.63 14.50
C ASN A 643 8.58 -27.38 14.09
N PRO A 644 8.14 -27.89 12.93
CA PRO A 644 6.77 -27.75 12.45
C PRO A 644 5.71 -28.40 13.36
N SER A 645 6.08 -29.39 14.19
CA SER A 645 5.11 -30.11 15.04
C SER A 645 4.44 -29.20 16.08
N LEU A 646 5.08 -28.09 16.46
CA LEU A 646 4.54 -27.06 17.37
C LEU A 646 3.19 -26.49 16.90
N LEU A 647 2.89 -26.54 15.60
CA LEU A 647 1.61 -26.08 15.05
C LEU A 647 0.50 -27.14 15.05
N GLY A 648 0.81 -28.41 15.34
CA GLY A 648 -0.12 -29.52 15.15
C GLY A 648 -0.67 -29.56 13.72
N SER A 649 -1.98 -29.72 13.59
CA SER A 649 -2.71 -29.80 12.31
C SER A 649 -3.02 -28.43 11.65
N THR A 650 -2.29 -27.36 11.99
CA THR A 650 -2.56 -26.02 11.42
C THR A 650 -2.29 -25.96 9.90
N VAL A 651 -3.30 -25.56 9.14
CA VAL A 651 -3.16 -25.11 7.74
C VAL A 651 -3.31 -23.59 7.65
N TRP A 652 -2.46 -22.91 6.87
CA TRP A 652 -2.52 -21.43 6.74
C TRP A 652 -3.38 -20.96 5.56
N GLY A 653 -3.84 -21.88 4.73
CA GLY A 653 -4.80 -21.61 3.66
C GLY A 653 -4.82 -22.67 2.56
N MET A 654 -5.42 -22.31 1.42
CA MET A 654 -5.75 -23.23 0.33
C MET A 654 -4.56 -24.03 -0.23
N THR A 655 -3.34 -23.51 -0.14
CA THR A 655 -2.13 -24.23 -0.60
C THR A 655 -1.71 -25.35 0.36
N ASP A 656 -1.95 -25.21 1.66
CA ASP A 656 -1.63 -26.25 2.63
C ASP A 656 -2.74 -27.32 2.67
N ILE A 657 -4.00 -26.87 2.60
CA ILE A 657 -5.16 -27.75 2.39
C ILE A 657 -4.97 -28.60 1.11
N HIS A 658 -4.44 -28.01 0.04
CA HIS A 658 -4.14 -28.74 -1.20
C HIS A 658 -3.09 -29.82 -0.98
N LYS A 659 -1.97 -29.54 -0.28
CA LYS A 659 -0.95 -30.58 0.03
C LYS A 659 -1.57 -31.78 0.75
N VAL A 660 -2.35 -31.52 1.80
CA VAL A 660 -2.97 -32.56 2.64
C VAL A 660 -3.97 -33.39 1.84
N LEU A 661 -4.87 -32.74 1.09
CA LEU A 661 -5.86 -33.46 0.28
C LEU A 661 -5.22 -34.17 -0.93
N SER A 662 -4.14 -33.64 -1.53
CA SER A 662 -3.39 -34.34 -2.60
C SER A 662 -2.71 -35.63 -2.14
N SER A 663 -2.41 -35.79 -0.84
CA SER A 663 -1.90 -37.07 -0.32
C SER A 663 -2.99 -38.10 -0.03
N LEU A 664 -4.25 -37.69 0.15
CA LEU A 664 -5.36 -38.59 0.53
C LEU A 664 -6.29 -38.93 -0.65
N ALA A 665 -6.57 -37.95 -1.52
CA ALA A 665 -7.54 -38.07 -2.61
C ALA A 665 -7.21 -39.13 -3.67
N PRO A 666 -5.94 -39.39 -4.05
CA PRO A 666 -5.61 -40.48 -4.98
C PRO A 666 -5.98 -41.84 -4.40
N THR A 667 -5.51 -42.16 -3.20
CA THR A 667 -5.78 -43.45 -2.53
C THR A 667 -7.27 -43.69 -2.30
N GLN A 668 -8.02 -42.64 -1.94
CA GLN A 668 -9.48 -42.71 -1.81
C GLN A 668 -10.21 -42.97 -3.14
N LYS A 669 -9.62 -42.62 -4.28
CA LYS A 669 -10.18 -42.87 -5.62
C LYS A 669 -9.80 -44.24 -6.16
N ASP A 670 -8.58 -44.68 -5.89
CA ASP A 670 -8.09 -46.02 -6.26
C ASP A 670 -8.78 -47.11 -5.42
N LYS A 671 -9.10 -46.81 -4.14
CA LYS A 671 -9.84 -47.70 -3.23
C LYS A 671 -10.90 -46.92 -2.44
N PRO A 672 -12.10 -46.71 -3.00
CA PRO A 672 -13.18 -45.98 -2.33
C PRO A 672 -13.72 -46.70 -1.09
N GLN A 673 -13.56 -46.05 0.06
CA GLN A 673 -14.04 -46.48 1.37
C GLN A 673 -14.98 -45.41 1.98
N PRO A 674 -15.84 -45.75 2.96
CA PRO A 674 -16.57 -44.75 3.73
C PRO A 674 -15.60 -43.79 4.45
N LEU A 675 -15.94 -42.51 4.49
CA LEU A 675 -15.19 -41.50 5.24
C LEU A 675 -16.14 -40.71 6.16
N TYR A 676 -15.69 -40.54 7.40
CA TYR A 676 -16.37 -39.84 8.46
C TYR A 676 -15.73 -38.47 8.66
N PHE A 677 -16.55 -37.43 8.55
CA PHE A 677 -16.18 -36.03 8.62
C PHE A 677 -16.71 -35.45 9.95
N VAL A 678 -15.85 -34.75 10.69
CA VAL A 678 -16.26 -33.97 11.87
C VAL A 678 -15.71 -32.56 11.75
N LYS A 679 -16.59 -31.56 11.72
CA LYS A 679 -16.22 -30.14 11.81
C LYS A 679 -16.61 -29.57 13.17
N VAL A 680 -15.71 -28.76 13.74
CA VAL A 680 -15.91 -28.05 15.00
C VAL A 680 -15.47 -26.59 14.84
N ASP A 681 -16.32 -25.65 15.27
CA ASP A 681 -16.03 -24.20 15.29
C ASP A 681 -15.90 -23.75 16.76
N VAL A 682 -14.81 -23.06 17.08
CA VAL A 682 -14.50 -22.64 18.45
C VAL A 682 -15.04 -21.23 18.75
N SER A 683 -15.96 -21.15 19.71
CA SER A 683 -16.58 -19.94 20.22
C SER A 683 -15.57 -19.00 20.90
N GLY A 684 -15.07 -18.01 20.16
CA GLY A 684 -14.28 -16.91 20.73
C GLY A 684 -12.84 -17.31 21.08
N ALA A 685 -12.23 -18.14 20.24
CA ALA A 685 -10.89 -18.73 20.42
C ALA A 685 -9.75 -17.74 20.76
N TYR A 686 -9.89 -16.43 20.52
CA TYR A 686 -8.88 -15.45 20.96
C TYR A 686 -9.25 -14.85 22.32
N GLU A 687 -10.53 -14.66 22.61
CA GLU A 687 -11.03 -14.09 23.86
C GLU A 687 -11.07 -15.12 25.03
N SER A 688 -10.98 -16.43 24.74
CA SER A 688 -11.15 -17.51 25.73
C SER A 688 -9.86 -18.13 26.28
N LEU A 689 -8.71 -17.95 25.61
CA LEU A 689 -7.43 -18.57 25.98
C LEU A 689 -6.98 -18.18 27.41
N PRO A 690 -6.66 -19.14 28.31
CA PRO A 690 -6.04 -18.86 29.60
C PRO A 690 -4.64 -18.26 29.43
N HIS A 691 -4.26 -17.33 30.29
CA HIS A 691 -2.93 -16.70 30.23
C HIS A 691 -1.82 -17.67 30.64
N ASP A 692 -2.06 -18.48 31.66
CA ASP A 692 -1.06 -19.39 32.23
C ASP A 692 -0.69 -20.50 31.24
N LYS A 693 -1.70 -21.12 30.60
CA LYS A 693 -1.49 -22.12 29.54
C LYS A 693 -0.78 -21.54 28.31
N LEU A 694 -1.00 -20.26 28.01
CA LEU A 694 -0.26 -19.57 26.95
C LEU A 694 1.21 -19.32 27.34
N ILE A 695 1.49 -18.97 28.59
CA ILE A 695 2.87 -18.82 29.10
C ILE A 695 3.59 -20.18 29.07
N GLU A 696 2.94 -21.25 29.52
CA GLU A 696 3.48 -22.62 29.47
C GLU A 696 3.85 -23.04 28.04
N VAL A 697 2.90 -22.97 27.10
CA VAL A 697 3.11 -23.44 25.71
C VAL A 697 4.14 -22.60 24.96
N ILE A 698 4.18 -21.28 25.18
CA ILE A 698 5.19 -20.40 24.56
C ILE A 698 6.55 -20.56 25.23
N GLY A 699 6.59 -20.86 26.55
CA GLY A 699 7.80 -21.27 27.26
C GLY A 699 8.40 -22.54 26.65
N GLN A 700 7.61 -23.61 26.51
CA GLN A 700 8.05 -24.86 25.88
C GLN A 700 8.49 -24.66 24.42
N ALA A 701 7.80 -23.82 23.64
CA ALA A 701 8.15 -23.53 22.25
C ALA A 701 9.46 -22.71 22.10
N LEU A 702 9.89 -22.01 23.15
CA LEU A 702 11.13 -21.21 23.19
C LEU A 702 12.26 -21.88 24.00
N ALA A 703 11.98 -22.90 24.81
CA ALA A 703 12.96 -23.56 25.66
C ALA A 703 14.16 -24.18 24.88
N PRO A 704 13.98 -24.81 23.69
CA PRO A 704 15.11 -25.34 22.90
C PRO A 704 15.99 -24.25 22.27
N VAL A 705 15.63 -22.98 22.43
CA VAL A 705 16.25 -21.81 21.78
C VAL A 705 16.36 -20.62 22.75
N HIS A 706 16.48 -20.91 24.05
CA HIS A 706 16.36 -19.90 25.10
C HIS A 706 17.52 -18.89 25.10
N ASP A 707 18.75 -19.42 25.01
CA ASP A 707 19.99 -18.64 24.94
C ASP A 707 20.52 -18.50 23.50
N GLU A 708 19.86 -19.15 22.54
CA GLU A 708 20.12 -19.04 21.11
C GLU A 708 19.89 -17.62 20.57
N LEU A 709 20.74 -17.21 19.63
CA LEU A 709 20.64 -15.91 18.97
C LEU A 709 19.75 -15.98 17.73
N PHE A 710 18.83 -15.03 17.61
CA PHE A 710 17.93 -14.88 16.47
C PHE A 710 18.42 -13.81 15.50
N THR A 711 18.80 -14.22 14.29
CA THR A 711 19.06 -13.26 13.21
C THR A 711 17.75 -12.75 12.64
N ILE A 712 17.66 -11.44 12.39
CA ILE A 712 16.52 -10.81 11.74
C ILE A 712 17.01 -9.97 10.55
N ARG A 713 16.59 -10.38 9.34
CA ARG A 713 16.91 -9.69 8.09
C ARG A 713 15.67 -9.04 7.49
N ARG A 714 15.78 -7.76 7.12
CA ARG A 714 14.76 -7.00 6.37
C ARG A 714 15.31 -6.67 4.99
N TYR A 715 14.58 -7.04 3.94
CA TYR A 715 15.04 -6.88 2.56
C TYR A 715 13.88 -6.64 1.58
N ALA A 716 14.16 -5.92 0.50
CA ALA A 716 13.27 -5.86 -0.65
C ALA A 716 13.59 -6.99 -1.63
N LYS A 717 12.57 -7.63 -2.21
CA LYS A 717 12.67 -8.55 -3.35
C LYS A 717 11.99 -7.90 -4.55
N ILE A 718 12.67 -7.87 -5.70
CA ILE A 718 12.21 -7.33 -6.97
C ILE A 718 12.25 -8.46 -8.01
N TRP A 719 11.20 -8.61 -8.82
CA TRP A 719 11.10 -9.65 -9.86
C TRP A 719 10.13 -9.24 -10.97
N ALA A 720 10.26 -9.83 -12.16
CA ALA A 720 9.30 -9.66 -13.24
C ALA A 720 8.15 -10.68 -13.15
N ASP A 721 6.91 -10.22 -13.31
CA ASP A 721 5.72 -11.05 -13.51
C ASP A 721 5.28 -10.91 -14.99
N SER A 722 5.06 -12.03 -15.67
CA SER A 722 4.79 -12.04 -17.12
C SER A 722 3.46 -11.38 -17.53
N HIS A 723 2.55 -11.11 -16.58
CA HIS A 723 1.24 -10.51 -16.84
C HIS A 723 1.05 -9.14 -16.16
N GLU A 724 1.72 -8.90 -15.03
CA GLU A 724 1.65 -7.64 -14.28
C GLU A 724 2.91 -6.77 -14.39
N GLY A 725 3.97 -7.23 -15.06
CA GLY A 725 5.22 -6.52 -15.22
C GLY A 725 6.08 -6.54 -13.95
N LEU A 726 6.88 -5.48 -13.76
CA LEU A 726 7.87 -5.43 -12.70
C LEU A 726 7.26 -5.27 -11.30
N LYS A 727 7.68 -6.12 -10.36
CA LYS A 727 7.17 -6.18 -8.99
C LYS A 727 8.24 -5.91 -7.93
N LYS A 728 7.78 -5.46 -6.76
CA LYS A 728 8.58 -5.39 -5.54
C LYS A 728 7.75 -5.78 -4.32
N SER A 729 8.39 -6.40 -3.33
CA SER A 729 7.82 -6.66 -2.00
C SER A 729 8.90 -6.43 -0.95
N PHE A 730 8.52 -5.89 0.20
CA PHE A 730 9.39 -5.80 1.37
C PHE A 730 9.11 -6.98 2.29
N LEU A 731 10.14 -7.73 2.63
CA LEU A 731 10.08 -8.89 3.50
C LEU A 731 10.86 -8.65 4.79
N ARG A 732 10.43 -9.34 5.83
CA ARG A 732 11.20 -9.59 7.04
C ARG A 732 11.25 -11.10 7.23
N GLN A 733 12.41 -11.61 7.58
CA GLN A 733 12.64 -13.00 7.90
C GLN A 733 13.47 -13.04 9.19
N ALA A 734 13.15 -13.98 10.05
CA ALA A 734 14.07 -14.44 11.09
C ALA A 734 14.49 -15.87 10.77
N ASP A 735 15.75 -16.19 11.05
CA ASP A 735 16.31 -17.54 11.06
C ASP A 735 17.17 -17.62 12.34
N ILE A 736 17.17 -18.76 13.04
CA ILE A 736 18.05 -19.00 14.19
C ILE A 736 19.51 -18.98 13.71
N LEU A 737 20.44 -18.48 14.53
CA LEU A 737 21.86 -18.39 14.17
C LEU A 737 22.53 -19.77 14.27
N GLU A 738 22.47 -20.55 13.19
CA GLU A 738 23.40 -21.68 13.02
C GLU A 738 24.85 -21.15 12.88
N ASP A 739 25.84 -21.85 13.47
CA ASP A 739 27.29 -21.58 13.38
C ASP A 739 27.86 -21.47 11.95
N ASN A 740 27.05 -21.84 10.96
CA ASN A 740 27.31 -21.68 9.53
C ASN A 740 27.47 -20.19 9.13
N MET A 741 28.64 -19.60 9.42
CA MET A 741 29.13 -18.24 9.06
C MET A 741 28.69 -17.70 7.69
N GLY A 742 28.49 -18.58 6.70
CA GLY A 742 27.96 -18.21 5.39
C GLY A 742 26.56 -17.57 5.44
N SER A 743 25.72 -17.96 6.40
CA SER A 743 24.32 -17.51 6.58
C SER A 743 24.22 -16.01 6.85
N THR A 744 25.15 -15.46 7.64
CA THR A 744 25.25 -14.05 8.03
C THR A 744 25.42 -13.15 6.80
N SER A 745 26.19 -13.59 5.81
CA SER A 745 26.41 -12.85 4.57
C SER A 745 25.14 -12.76 3.70
N MET A 746 24.89 -11.60 3.08
CA MET A 746 23.77 -11.45 2.12
C MET A 746 23.89 -12.43 0.94
N LYS A 747 25.12 -12.78 0.52
CA LYS A 747 25.35 -13.77 -0.53
C LYS A 747 24.88 -15.17 -0.13
N GLY A 748 25.28 -15.67 1.05
CA GLY A 748 24.85 -16.98 1.56
C GLY A 748 23.37 -17.02 1.91
N PHE A 749 22.81 -15.92 2.43
CA PHE A 749 21.36 -15.78 2.60
C PHE A 749 20.60 -15.96 1.27
N VAL A 750 21.03 -15.29 0.19
CA VAL A 750 20.42 -15.43 -1.15
C VAL A 750 20.63 -16.84 -1.73
N MET A 751 21.76 -17.50 -1.48
CA MET A 751 21.96 -18.93 -1.80
C MET A 751 20.93 -19.80 -1.06
N SER A 752 20.72 -19.58 0.24
CA SER A 752 19.74 -20.32 1.03
C SER A 752 18.30 -20.12 0.55
N LEU A 753 17.95 -18.92 0.07
CA LEU A 753 16.63 -18.64 -0.51
C LEU A 753 16.44 -19.32 -1.87
N GLN A 754 17.49 -19.48 -2.67
CA GLN A 754 17.45 -20.23 -3.92
C GLN A 754 17.37 -21.75 -3.66
N LYS A 755 18.15 -22.29 -2.71
CA LYS A 755 18.05 -23.71 -2.29
C LYS A 755 16.66 -24.03 -1.71
N ARG A 756 16.06 -23.11 -0.95
CA ARG A 756 14.69 -23.21 -0.39
C ARG A 756 13.58 -22.87 -1.41
N GLY A 757 13.89 -22.60 -2.68
CA GLY A 757 12.90 -22.24 -3.73
C GLY A 757 12.16 -20.91 -3.52
N ARG A 758 12.55 -20.10 -2.52
CA ARG A 758 11.87 -18.86 -2.10
C ARG A 758 12.22 -17.66 -2.99
N ALA A 759 13.33 -17.70 -3.72
CA ALA A 759 13.72 -16.67 -4.69
C ALA A 759 14.36 -17.30 -5.92
N HIS A 760 13.98 -16.82 -7.11
CA HIS A 760 14.60 -17.11 -8.41
C HIS A 760 14.37 -15.89 -9.32
N HIS A 761 15.25 -15.65 -10.29
CA HIS A 761 15.18 -14.52 -11.24
C HIS A 761 14.84 -13.17 -10.54
N SER A 762 15.49 -12.90 -9.41
CA SER A 762 15.14 -11.81 -8.49
C SER A 762 16.34 -10.93 -8.15
N ILE A 763 16.09 -9.63 -7.99
CA ILE A 763 17.03 -8.69 -7.34
C ILE A 763 16.62 -8.56 -5.88
N LEU A 764 17.59 -8.65 -4.96
CA LEU A 764 17.38 -8.42 -3.54
C LEU A 764 18.12 -7.16 -3.08
N VAL A 765 17.54 -6.41 -2.14
CA VAL A 765 18.18 -5.23 -1.53
C VAL A 765 18.03 -5.35 -0.02
N GLU A 766 19.15 -5.43 0.69
CA GLU A 766 19.13 -5.45 2.15
C GLU A 766 18.77 -4.06 2.70
N GLN A 767 18.01 -4.02 3.80
CA GLN A 767 17.52 -2.79 4.42
C GLN A 767 17.89 -2.66 5.89
N HIS A 768 17.99 -3.78 6.61
CA HIS A 768 18.41 -3.86 8.02
C HIS A 768 18.70 -5.32 8.39
N PHE A 769 19.70 -5.52 9.23
CA PHE A 769 20.09 -6.79 9.84
C PHE A 769 20.34 -6.53 11.33
N CYS A 770 20.08 -7.54 12.15
CA CYS A 770 20.24 -7.57 13.60
C CYS A 770 20.42 -9.04 13.99
N SER A 771 21.28 -9.31 14.97
CA SER A 771 21.72 -10.66 15.39
C SER A 771 21.48 -10.91 16.89
N ASP A 772 20.90 -9.93 17.57
CA ASP A 772 21.26 -9.61 18.96
C ASP A 772 20.07 -9.86 19.91
N LEU A 773 19.12 -10.68 19.46
CA LEU A 773 17.86 -11.01 20.13
C LEU A 773 17.89 -12.47 20.61
N GLN A 774 17.49 -12.71 21.85
CA GLN A 774 17.54 -14.04 22.48
C GLN A 774 16.14 -14.60 22.79
N GLY A 775 16.00 -15.93 22.83
CA GLY A 775 14.73 -16.59 23.15
C GLY A 775 14.17 -16.19 24.52
N ARG A 776 15.05 -15.98 25.51
CA ARG A 776 14.68 -15.48 26.85
C ARG A 776 14.01 -14.10 26.81
N GLU A 777 14.51 -13.19 25.97
CA GLU A 777 13.94 -11.85 25.79
C GLU A 777 12.61 -11.89 25.05
N ALA A 778 12.45 -12.84 24.11
CA ALA A 778 11.19 -13.10 23.43
C ALA A 778 10.12 -13.57 24.44
N LEU A 779 10.47 -14.50 25.34
CA LEU A 779 9.57 -14.99 26.39
C LEU A 779 9.21 -13.89 27.39
N GLN A 780 10.20 -13.11 27.87
CA GLN A 780 9.95 -11.98 28.77
C GLN A 780 9.05 -10.93 28.11
N SER A 781 9.31 -10.57 26.85
CA SER A 781 8.49 -9.65 26.05
C SER A 781 7.07 -10.18 25.85
N PHE A 782 6.90 -11.49 25.67
CA PHE A 782 5.59 -12.13 25.56
C PHE A 782 4.81 -12.03 26.88
N THR A 783 5.40 -12.40 28.00
CA THR A 783 4.76 -12.34 29.33
C THR A 783 4.38 -10.89 29.71
N GLN A 784 5.23 -9.91 29.41
CA GLN A 784 4.91 -8.48 29.58
C GLN A 784 3.77 -8.01 28.65
N MET A 785 3.74 -8.47 27.39
CA MET A 785 2.66 -8.16 26.45
C MET A 785 1.30 -8.73 26.90
N LEU A 786 1.32 -9.91 27.53
CA LEU A 786 0.12 -10.60 28.00
C LEU A 786 -0.45 -9.95 29.28
N THR A 787 0.38 -9.86 30.32
CA THR A 787 -0.01 -9.31 31.64
C THR A 787 -0.19 -7.79 31.65
N GLY A 788 0.57 -7.07 30.80
CA GLY A 788 0.49 -5.62 30.62
C GLY A 788 -0.60 -5.13 29.67
N SER A 789 -1.51 -6.00 29.21
CA SER A 789 -2.55 -5.66 28.23
C SER A 789 -3.64 -4.75 28.84
N VAL A 790 -3.57 -3.46 28.51
CA VAL A 790 -4.51 -2.43 28.97
C VAL A 790 -5.36 -1.90 27.81
N VAL A 791 -6.67 -1.78 28.04
CA VAL A 791 -7.68 -1.37 27.05
C VAL A 791 -8.51 -0.20 27.59
N GLN A 792 -8.61 0.88 26.82
CA GLN A 792 -9.53 1.98 27.09
C GLN A 792 -10.85 1.80 26.34
N PHE A 793 -11.97 1.94 27.06
CA PHE A 793 -13.32 1.99 26.51
C PHE A 793 -14.11 3.17 27.11
N GLY A 794 -14.69 4.00 26.25
CA GLY A 794 -15.31 5.27 26.68
C GLY A 794 -14.28 6.22 27.33
N LYS A 795 -14.51 6.54 28.61
CA LYS A 795 -13.57 7.26 29.49
C LYS A 795 -12.79 6.32 30.44
N LYS A 796 -13.24 5.07 30.61
CA LYS A 796 -12.73 4.10 31.59
C LYS A 796 -11.57 3.28 31.00
N THR A 797 -10.77 2.70 31.87
CA THR A 797 -9.58 1.91 31.55
C THR A 797 -9.68 0.54 32.20
N TYR A 798 -9.33 -0.51 31.47
CA TYR A 798 -9.53 -1.89 31.88
C TYR A 798 -8.27 -2.72 31.63
N ARG A 799 -7.99 -3.69 32.50
CA ARG A 799 -7.00 -4.76 32.24
C ARG A 799 -7.68 -5.89 31.47
N GLN A 800 -6.97 -6.49 30.52
CA GLN A 800 -7.41 -7.74 29.89
C GLN A 800 -6.85 -8.92 30.70
N CYS A 801 -7.73 -9.66 31.38
CA CYS A 801 -7.34 -10.74 32.28
C CYS A 801 -7.50 -12.14 31.65
N ARG A 802 -8.08 -12.23 30.44
CA ARG A 802 -8.19 -13.47 29.68
C ARG A 802 -8.11 -13.23 28.17
N GLY A 803 -7.60 -14.22 27.44
CA GLY A 803 -7.45 -14.17 25.99
C GLY A 803 -6.35 -13.23 25.50
N ILE A 804 -6.25 -13.10 24.19
CA ILE A 804 -5.23 -12.34 23.46
C ILE A 804 -5.85 -11.23 22.61
N PRO A 805 -5.17 -10.08 22.42
CA PRO A 805 -5.77 -8.90 21.81
C PRO A 805 -6.06 -9.09 20.31
N GLN A 806 -7.34 -9.27 19.94
CA GLN A 806 -7.77 -9.33 18.54
C GLN A 806 -7.26 -8.09 17.78
N GLY A 807 -6.57 -8.30 16.66
CA GLY A 807 -5.96 -7.23 15.86
C GLY A 807 -4.45 -7.03 16.08
N SER A 808 -3.84 -7.69 17.06
CA SER A 808 -2.39 -7.85 17.11
C SER A 808 -1.91 -8.80 16.00
N VAL A 809 -0.66 -8.61 15.52
CA VAL A 809 -0.09 -9.42 14.43
C VAL A 809 0.32 -10.83 14.85
N VAL A 810 0.53 -11.05 16.14
CA VAL A 810 1.02 -12.33 16.70
C VAL A 810 -0.10 -13.27 17.14
N SER A 811 -1.30 -12.75 17.41
CA SER A 811 -2.39 -13.52 18.06
C SER A 811 -2.80 -14.79 17.32
N SER A 812 -2.86 -14.77 15.98
CA SER A 812 -3.18 -15.97 15.22
C SER A 812 -2.14 -17.08 15.37
N LEU A 813 -0.86 -16.73 15.54
CA LEU A 813 0.20 -17.71 15.78
C LEU A 813 0.14 -18.28 17.20
N LEU A 814 -0.09 -17.42 18.21
CA LEU A 814 -0.26 -17.85 19.60
C LEU A 814 -1.44 -18.83 19.75
N CYS A 815 -2.58 -18.54 19.11
CA CYS A 815 -3.74 -19.43 19.09
C CYS A 815 -3.41 -20.78 18.42
N CYS A 816 -2.72 -20.76 17.28
CA CYS A 816 -2.35 -21.99 16.57
C CYS A 816 -1.28 -22.82 17.29
N LEU A 817 -0.38 -22.20 18.07
CA LEU A 817 0.57 -22.89 18.95
C LEU A 817 -0.15 -23.53 20.15
N CYS A 818 -1.07 -22.79 20.80
CA CYS A 818 -1.82 -23.29 21.95
C CYS A 818 -2.71 -24.49 21.57
N TYR A 819 -3.44 -24.41 20.45
CA TYR A 819 -4.22 -25.54 19.94
C TYR A 819 -3.37 -26.62 19.26
N GLY A 820 -2.17 -26.29 18.74
CA GLY A 820 -1.20 -27.29 18.27
C GLY A 820 -0.67 -28.15 19.41
N HIS A 821 -0.32 -27.54 20.55
CA HIS A 821 0.00 -28.28 21.77
C HIS A 821 -1.18 -29.13 22.25
N MET A 822 -2.41 -28.60 22.25
CA MET A 822 -3.61 -29.36 22.60
C MET A 822 -3.80 -30.61 21.71
N GLU A 823 -3.66 -30.48 20.39
CA GLU A 823 -3.74 -31.60 19.44
C GLU A 823 -2.64 -32.64 19.71
N ASN A 824 -1.41 -32.18 19.97
CA ASN A 824 -0.26 -33.02 20.32
C ASN A 824 -0.38 -33.69 21.70
N VAL A 825 -1.37 -33.32 22.53
CA VAL A 825 -1.69 -34.01 23.79
C VAL A 825 -2.89 -34.93 23.64
N LEU A 826 -3.95 -34.50 22.96
CA LEU A 826 -5.24 -35.22 22.93
C LEU A 826 -5.44 -36.15 21.71
N PHE A 827 -4.79 -35.88 20.57
CA PHE A 827 -5.12 -36.50 19.27
C PHE A 827 -3.92 -37.16 18.56
N LYS A 828 -2.83 -37.42 19.29
CA LYS A 828 -1.61 -38.10 18.77
C LYS A 828 -1.91 -39.39 18.00
N ASP A 829 -2.87 -40.18 18.46
CA ASP A 829 -3.13 -41.51 17.92
C ASP A 829 -4.10 -41.50 16.72
N ILE A 830 -5.05 -40.55 16.68
CA ILE A 830 -5.96 -40.33 15.55
C ILE A 830 -5.17 -40.09 14.25
N ILE A 831 -4.05 -39.37 14.35
CA ILE A 831 -3.16 -39.06 13.22
C ILE A 831 -2.35 -40.30 12.77
N LYS A 832 -2.02 -41.22 13.68
CA LYS A 832 -1.38 -42.50 13.33
C LYS A 832 -2.36 -43.43 12.61
N ASN A 833 -3.62 -43.43 13.05
CA ASN A 833 -4.69 -44.32 12.57
C ASN A 833 -5.28 -43.90 11.20
N LYS A 834 -4.44 -43.36 10.30
CA LYS A 834 -4.79 -42.86 8.95
C LYS A 834 -5.81 -41.70 8.95
N GLY A 835 -6.10 -41.10 10.11
CA GLY A 835 -6.97 -39.93 10.23
C GLY A 835 -6.28 -38.65 9.75
N CYS A 836 -7.03 -37.82 9.03
CA CYS A 836 -6.60 -36.53 8.49
C CYS A 836 -7.26 -35.39 9.28
N LEU A 837 -6.54 -34.82 10.25
CA LEU A 837 -6.96 -33.63 10.98
C LEU A 837 -6.36 -32.36 10.34
N MET A 838 -7.20 -31.35 10.11
CA MET A 838 -6.81 -30.01 9.65
C MET A 838 -7.47 -28.93 10.51
N ARG A 839 -6.74 -27.85 10.82
CA ARG A 839 -7.27 -26.69 11.54
C ARG A 839 -6.88 -25.37 10.87
N LEU A 840 -7.85 -24.50 10.61
CA LEU A 840 -7.63 -23.12 10.21
C LEU A 840 -8.01 -22.20 11.39
N VAL A 841 -7.05 -22.01 12.30
CA VAL A 841 -7.20 -21.20 13.54
C VAL A 841 -8.31 -21.74 14.46
N ASP A 842 -9.56 -21.29 14.28
CA ASP A 842 -10.75 -21.60 15.08
C ASP A 842 -11.72 -22.61 14.42
N ASP A 843 -11.51 -22.93 13.13
CA ASP A 843 -12.22 -23.97 12.36
C ASP A 843 -11.40 -25.29 12.34
N PHE A 844 -11.89 -26.36 12.97
CA PHE A 844 -11.34 -27.72 12.88
C PHE A 844 -12.10 -28.58 11.85
N LEU A 845 -11.41 -29.52 11.21
CA LEU A 845 -11.97 -30.58 10.36
C LEU A 845 -11.14 -31.88 10.52
N LEU A 846 -11.78 -32.95 10.99
CA LEU A 846 -11.28 -34.32 10.92
C LEU A 846 -11.94 -35.05 9.74
N ILE A 847 -11.16 -35.82 9.00
CA ILE A 847 -11.59 -36.81 7.99
C ILE A 847 -10.94 -38.15 8.34
N THR A 848 -11.71 -39.20 8.59
CA THR A 848 -11.19 -40.53 8.99
C THR A 848 -12.03 -41.67 8.41
N PRO A 849 -11.45 -42.83 8.04
CA PRO A 849 -12.22 -44.02 7.69
C PRO A 849 -12.80 -44.76 8.92
N ASP A 850 -12.34 -44.44 10.14
CA ASP A 850 -12.84 -45.07 11.39
C ASP A 850 -13.91 -44.21 12.07
N LEU A 851 -15.09 -44.80 12.26
CA LEU A 851 -16.22 -44.18 12.95
C LEU A 851 -15.93 -43.95 14.44
N ASN A 852 -15.17 -44.84 15.08
CA ASN A 852 -14.85 -44.75 16.50
C ASN A 852 -13.97 -43.52 16.77
N GLU A 853 -12.97 -43.26 15.91
CA GLU A 853 -12.12 -42.06 16.01
C GLU A 853 -12.92 -40.77 15.74
N ALA A 854 -13.87 -40.80 14.80
CA ALA A 854 -14.75 -39.66 14.56
C ALA A 854 -15.66 -39.36 15.78
N GLN A 855 -16.24 -40.39 16.39
CA GLN A 855 -17.05 -40.27 17.60
C GLN A 855 -16.20 -39.86 18.81
N ARG A 856 -14.99 -40.41 18.98
CA ARG A 856 -14.02 -40.06 20.04
C ARG A 856 -13.61 -38.59 19.96
N PHE A 857 -13.24 -38.11 18.76
CA PHE A 857 -12.89 -36.71 18.53
C PHE A 857 -14.04 -35.76 18.89
N LEU A 858 -15.27 -36.11 18.51
CA LEU A 858 -16.47 -35.34 18.89
C LEU A 858 -16.74 -35.39 20.40
N LYS A 859 -16.66 -36.57 21.05
CA LYS A 859 -16.90 -36.75 22.50
C LYS A 859 -15.86 -36.01 23.36
N ILE A 860 -14.63 -35.85 22.87
CA ILE A 860 -13.58 -35.04 23.52
C ILE A 860 -13.82 -33.53 23.34
N LEU A 861 -14.19 -33.07 22.15
CA LEU A 861 -14.31 -31.63 21.88
C LEU A 861 -15.64 -31.01 22.30
N LEU A 862 -16.76 -31.73 22.22
CA LEU A 862 -18.09 -31.14 22.44
C LEU A 862 -18.31 -30.53 23.85
N PRO A 863 -17.81 -31.13 24.95
CA PRO A 863 -17.81 -30.49 26.27
C PRO A 863 -16.90 -29.25 26.39
N GLY A 864 -16.04 -29.01 25.40
CA GLY A 864 -14.94 -28.06 25.44
C GLY A 864 -13.69 -28.62 26.13
N VAL A 865 -12.59 -27.88 26.06
CA VAL A 865 -11.33 -28.20 26.74
C VAL A 865 -10.90 -27.00 27.60
N PRO A 866 -11.37 -26.92 28.87
CA PRO A 866 -11.22 -25.73 29.71
C PRO A 866 -9.75 -25.29 29.92
N GLN A 867 -8.82 -26.24 30.02
CA GLN A 867 -7.38 -25.99 30.17
C GLN A 867 -6.78 -25.13 29.04
N TYR A 868 -7.35 -25.20 27.84
CA TYR A 868 -6.95 -24.39 26.67
C TYR A 868 -7.99 -23.31 26.34
N GLY A 869 -9.03 -23.15 27.18
CA GLY A 869 -10.15 -22.26 26.92
C GLY A 869 -10.93 -22.59 25.65
N LEU A 870 -10.85 -23.83 25.14
CA LEU A 870 -11.62 -24.24 23.97
C LEU A 870 -13.08 -24.41 24.38
N VAL A 871 -13.97 -23.66 23.75
CA VAL A 871 -15.43 -23.76 23.91
C VAL A 871 -16.03 -23.94 22.52
N VAL A 872 -16.78 -25.01 22.30
CA VAL A 872 -17.38 -25.30 20.99
C VAL A 872 -18.61 -24.44 20.75
N ASN A 873 -18.99 -24.25 19.48
CA ASN A 873 -20.32 -23.79 19.09
C ASN A 873 -21.15 -24.98 18.55
N PRO A 874 -22.07 -25.59 19.35
CA PRO A 874 -22.83 -26.76 18.91
C PRO A 874 -23.60 -26.54 17.60
N GLN A 875 -24.19 -25.35 17.42
CA GLN A 875 -24.97 -24.96 16.21
C GLN A 875 -24.13 -24.88 14.92
N LYS A 876 -22.81 -25.06 15.02
CA LYS A 876 -21.88 -25.08 13.88
C LYS A 876 -21.06 -26.36 13.77
N VAL A 877 -21.20 -27.28 14.72
CA VAL A 877 -20.67 -28.65 14.59
C VAL A 877 -21.41 -29.30 13.43
N ALA A 878 -20.67 -29.99 12.56
CA ALA A 878 -21.27 -30.74 11.47
C ALA A 878 -20.61 -32.11 11.33
N VAL A 879 -21.40 -33.13 11.00
CA VAL A 879 -20.99 -34.52 10.80
C VAL A 879 -21.76 -35.15 9.65
N ASN A 880 -21.22 -36.23 9.05
CA ASN A 880 -21.91 -37.00 8.00
C ASN A 880 -22.33 -38.42 8.44
N PHE A 881 -22.44 -38.69 9.74
CA PHE A 881 -22.72 -40.02 10.28
C PHE A 881 -23.61 -39.95 11.52
N GLN A 882 -24.21 -41.08 11.90
CA GLN A 882 -25.07 -41.15 13.07
C GLN A 882 -24.24 -41.04 14.36
N VAL A 883 -24.57 -40.01 15.16
CA VAL A 883 -23.97 -39.75 16.47
C VAL A 883 -24.61 -40.67 17.51
N SER A 884 -23.82 -41.19 18.44
CA SER A 884 -24.29 -42.06 19.53
C SER A 884 -25.18 -41.30 20.54
N ALA A 885 -26.07 -42.01 21.23
CA ALA A 885 -27.09 -41.43 22.11
C ALA A 885 -26.52 -40.47 23.19
N ASP A 886 -25.40 -40.85 23.81
CA ASP A 886 -24.59 -40.03 24.74
C ASP A 886 -24.36 -38.59 24.26
N VAL A 887 -24.14 -38.43 22.95
CA VAL A 887 -23.69 -37.18 22.30
C VAL A 887 -24.82 -36.57 21.46
N GLY A 888 -25.76 -37.38 20.98
CA GLY A 888 -26.98 -36.96 20.28
C GLY A 888 -27.95 -36.14 21.14
N SER A 889 -27.79 -36.19 22.47
CA SER A 889 -28.55 -35.39 23.44
C SER A 889 -28.24 -33.88 23.39
N CYS A 890 -27.31 -33.42 22.55
CA CYS A 890 -26.96 -32.00 22.37
C CYS A 890 -27.72 -31.34 21.20
N PRO A 891 -28.81 -30.58 21.43
CA PRO A 891 -29.56 -29.92 20.36
C PRO A 891 -28.72 -28.83 19.66
N GLY A 892 -28.39 -29.06 18.39
CA GLY A 892 -27.69 -28.09 17.54
C GLY A 892 -26.71 -28.68 16.53
N ILE A 893 -26.28 -29.94 16.70
CA ILE A 893 -25.34 -30.59 15.76
C ILE A 893 -25.98 -30.73 14.37
N CYS A 894 -25.28 -30.25 13.33
CA CYS A 894 -25.73 -30.34 11.95
C CYS A 894 -25.40 -31.72 11.36
N MET A 895 -26.40 -32.60 11.38
CA MET A 895 -26.36 -33.92 10.75
C MET A 895 -26.50 -33.77 9.23
N LEU A 896 -25.47 -34.16 8.47
CA LEU A 896 -25.46 -34.18 7.00
C LEU A 896 -25.56 -35.62 6.46
N PRO A 897 -26.05 -35.83 5.23
CA PRO A 897 -26.07 -37.17 4.62
C PRO A 897 -24.65 -37.75 4.47
N PRO A 898 -24.46 -39.09 4.59
CA PRO A 898 -23.14 -39.72 4.46
C PRO A 898 -22.39 -39.39 3.18
N ARG A 899 -23.12 -39.29 2.06
CA ARG A 899 -22.62 -38.76 0.78
C ARG A 899 -23.13 -37.32 0.61
N CYS A 900 -22.26 -36.33 0.83
CA CYS A 900 -22.62 -34.92 0.71
C CYS A 900 -21.43 -34.04 0.31
N LEU A 901 -21.71 -32.76 -0.01
CA LEU A 901 -20.71 -31.72 -0.22
C LEU A 901 -20.46 -30.99 1.10
N PHE A 902 -19.51 -31.50 1.89
CA PHE A 902 -19.27 -31.11 3.27
C PHE A 902 -18.62 -29.71 3.40
N PRO A 903 -19.21 -28.76 4.16
CA PRO A 903 -18.78 -27.36 4.17
C PRO A 903 -17.75 -27.02 5.25
N TRP A 904 -16.54 -26.60 4.84
CA TRP A 904 -15.48 -26.15 5.76
C TRP A 904 -14.63 -25.02 5.18
N CYS A 905 -14.34 -23.96 5.95
CA CYS A 905 -13.54 -22.80 5.53
C CYS A 905 -13.98 -22.13 4.20
N GLY A 906 -15.25 -22.27 3.82
CA GLY A 906 -15.79 -21.83 2.53
C GLY A 906 -15.31 -22.68 1.34
N LEU A 907 -14.85 -23.89 1.58
CA LEU A 907 -14.74 -24.96 0.59
C LEU A 907 -15.94 -25.90 0.80
N LEU A 908 -16.27 -26.67 -0.23
CA LEU A 908 -17.11 -27.86 -0.10
C LEU A 908 -16.25 -29.05 -0.53
N VAL A 909 -16.20 -30.11 0.27
CA VAL A 909 -15.45 -31.34 -0.04
C VAL A 909 -16.45 -32.47 -0.21
N ASP A 910 -16.39 -33.20 -1.32
CA ASP A 910 -17.20 -34.40 -1.51
C ASP A 910 -16.76 -35.49 -0.52
N THR A 911 -17.68 -36.00 0.30
CA THR A 911 -17.34 -36.99 1.35
C THR A 911 -16.96 -38.36 0.81
N HIS A 912 -17.22 -38.66 -0.47
CA HIS A 912 -16.90 -39.94 -1.09
C HIS A 912 -15.66 -39.85 -1.98
N SER A 913 -15.58 -38.83 -2.85
CA SER A 913 -14.48 -38.68 -3.81
C SER A 913 -13.36 -37.74 -3.36
N LEU A 914 -13.54 -36.95 -2.29
CA LEU A 914 -12.64 -35.86 -1.89
C LEU A 914 -12.44 -34.77 -2.97
N ASP A 915 -13.33 -34.69 -3.97
CA ASP A 915 -13.36 -33.58 -4.92
C ASP A 915 -13.66 -32.26 -4.19
N VAL A 916 -12.88 -31.22 -4.52
CA VAL A 916 -12.95 -29.94 -3.80
C VAL A 916 -13.60 -28.88 -4.66
N HIS A 917 -14.71 -28.34 -4.17
CA HIS A 917 -15.41 -27.21 -4.76
C HIS A 917 -15.22 -25.94 -3.93
N LYS A 918 -15.39 -24.78 -4.56
CA LYS A 918 -15.51 -23.52 -3.84
C LYS A 918 -16.95 -23.33 -3.36
N ASP A 919 -17.13 -22.94 -2.10
CA ASP A 919 -18.42 -22.46 -1.62
C ASP A 919 -18.68 -21.02 -2.10
N TYR A 920 -19.87 -20.81 -2.68
CA TYR A 920 -20.38 -19.52 -3.14
C TYR A 920 -21.53 -18.99 -2.27
N SER A 921 -22.02 -19.74 -1.27
CA SER A 921 -23.07 -19.32 -0.32
C SER A 921 -22.76 -17.96 0.32
N SER A 922 -21.48 -17.69 0.59
CA SER A 922 -20.98 -16.42 1.15
C SER A 922 -21.11 -15.19 0.23
N TYR A 923 -21.78 -15.31 -0.92
CA TYR A 923 -22.24 -14.23 -1.79
C TYR A 923 -23.77 -14.08 -1.86
N ALA A 924 -24.55 -14.99 -1.26
CA ALA A 924 -26.01 -14.90 -1.19
C ALA A 924 -26.45 -13.59 -0.51
N GLY A 925 -27.43 -12.90 -1.10
CA GLY A 925 -27.89 -11.58 -0.64
C GLY A 925 -26.86 -10.45 -0.76
N LEU A 926 -25.69 -10.67 -1.35
CA LEU A 926 -24.67 -9.64 -1.54
C LEU A 926 -24.62 -9.14 -2.99
N SER A 927 -24.68 -7.83 -3.18
CA SER A 927 -24.28 -7.24 -4.47
C SER A 927 -22.78 -7.40 -4.68
N LEU A 928 -22.41 -8.03 -5.80
CA LEU A 928 -21.02 -8.25 -6.20
C LEU A 928 -20.24 -6.95 -6.40
N ARG A 929 -20.91 -5.79 -6.49
CA ARG A 929 -20.31 -4.45 -6.36
C ARG A 929 -19.35 -4.36 -5.19
N TYR A 930 -19.77 -4.87 -4.03
CA TYR A 930 -18.98 -4.81 -2.79
C TYR A 930 -17.93 -5.92 -2.68
N SER A 931 -17.89 -6.87 -3.62
CA SER A 931 -16.86 -7.92 -3.67
C SER A 931 -15.52 -7.44 -4.24
N LEU A 932 -15.48 -6.25 -4.85
CA LEU A 932 -14.31 -5.68 -5.52
C LEU A 932 -14.10 -4.19 -5.16
N THR A 933 -12.96 -3.64 -5.58
CA THR A 933 -12.75 -2.19 -5.63
C THR A 933 -11.79 -1.87 -6.78
N LEU A 934 -12.31 -1.19 -7.81
CA LEU A 934 -11.52 -0.70 -8.94
C LEU A 934 -10.54 0.40 -8.49
N GLY A 935 -11.06 1.37 -7.72
CA GLY A 935 -10.41 2.66 -7.46
C GLY A 935 -10.51 3.59 -8.66
N SER A 936 -10.30 4.90 -8.43
CA SER A 936 -10.26 5.89 -9.51
C SER A 936 -8.82 6.08 -10.02
N PHE A 937 -8.64 5.94 -11.34
CA PHE A 937 -7.36 5.92 -12.05
C PHE A 937 -7.53 6.54 -13.44
N HIS A 938 -6.45 7.06 -14.03
CA HIS A 938 -6.47 7.74 -15.35
C HIS A 938 -6.93 6.83 -16.50
N SER A 939 -6.63 5.53 -16.44
CA SER A 939 -7.02 4.52 -17.43
C SER A 939 -7.99 3.48 -16.82
N PRO A 940 -9.28 3.82 -16.60
CA PRO A 940 -10.21 2.98 -15.84
C PRO A 940 -10.43 1.59 -16.45
N GLY A 941 -10.47 1.46 -17.78
CA GLY A 941 -10.53 0.15 -18.46
C GLY A 941 -9.28 -0.72 -18.21
N GLN A 942 -8.09 -0.11 -18.20
CA GLN A 942 -6.83 -0.80 -17.88
C GLN A 942 -6.77 -1.19 -16.40
N GLN A 943 -7.31 -0.36 -15.52
CA GLN A 943 -7.45 -0.67 -14.10
C GLN A 943 -8.43 -1.83 -13.86
N MET A 944 -9.57 -1.84 -14.56
CA MET A 944 -10.52 -2.96 -14.57
C MET A 944 -9.83 -4.26 -15.03
N ARG A 945 -9.10 -4.23 -16.16
CA ARG A 945 -8.30 -5.37 -16.63
C ARG A 945 -7.33 -5.88 -15.56
N ARG A 946 -6.50 -5.00 -14.98
CA ARG A 946 -5.56 -5.37 -13.89
C ARG A 946 -6.28 -5.99 -12.69
N LYS A 947 -7.39 -5.40 -12.25
CA LYS A 947 -8.14 -5.85 -11.07
C LYS A 947 -8.83 -7.19 -11.29
N LEU A 948 -9.41 -7.42 -12.47
CA LEU A 948 -9.99 -8.72 -12.82
C LEU A 948 -8.91 -9.80 -12.90
N MET A 949 -7.81 -9.57 -13.63
CA MET A 949 -6.68 -10.51 -13.72
C MET A 949 -6.09 -10.87 -12.34
N ALA A 950 -5.85 -9.87 -11.48
CA ALA A 950 -5.32 -10.11 -10.13
C ALA A 950 -6.27 -10.96 -9.26
N VAL A 951 -7.59 -10.78 -9.42
CA VAL A 951 -8.63 -11.57 -8.73
C VAL A 951 -8.75 -12.97 -9.34
N LEU A 952 -8.58 -13.10 -10.65
CA LEU A 952 -8.58 -14.37 -11.37
C LEU A 952 -7.42 -15.25 -10.87
N ARG A 953 -6.19 -14.72 -10.81
CA ARG A 953 -5.03 -15.40 -10.20
C ARG A 953 -5.27 -15.78 -8.73
N LEU A 954 -5.92 -14.91 -7.95
CA LEU A 954 -6.19 -15.17 -6.53
C LEU A 954 -7.29 -16.23 -6.28
N LYS A 955 -8.06 -16.61 -7.29
CA LYS A 955 -9.18 -17.58 -7.15
C LYS A 955 -9.02 -18.84 -8.00
N CYS A 956 -8.25 -18.78 -9.09
CA CYS A 956 -7.85 -19.94 -9.89
C CYS A 956 -6.66 -20.64 -9.23
N HIS A 957 -6.93 -21.34 -8.12
CA HIS A 957 -5.93 -22.05 -7.32
C HIS A 957 -5.87 -23.53 -7.71
N ALA A 958 -4.71 -24.16 -7.55
CA ALA A 958 -4.45 -25.55 -7.95
C ALA A 958 -5.42 -26.54 -7.29
N LEU A 959 -5.83 -26.30 -6.04
CA LEU A 959 -6.83 -27.06 -5.28
C LEU A 959 -8.11 -27.40 -6.06
N PHE A 960 -8.53 -26.55 -7.02
CA PHE A 960 -9.74 -26.73 -7.82
C PHE A 960 -9.50 -27.26 -9.24
N MET A 961 -8.24 -27.32 -9.67
CA MET A 961 -7.81 -27.46 -11.07
C MET A 961 -6.90 -28.66 -11.29
N ASP A 962 -6.25 -29.16 -10.24
CA ASP A 962 -5.39 -30.33 -10.23
C ASP A 962 -6.22 -31.61 -10.33
N LEU A 963 -5.98 -32.37 -11.40
CA LEU A 963 -6.62 -33.63 -11.76
C LEU A 963 -6.11 -34.83 -10.95
N LYS A 964 -5.03 -34.68 -10.17
CA LYS A 964 -4.61 -35.68 -9.19
C LYS A 964 -5.49 -35.61 -7.94
N THR A 965 -5.86 -34.40 -7.54
CA THR A 965 -6.73 -34.17 -6.39
C THR A 965 -8.22 -34.26 -6.77
N ASN A 966 -8.62 -33.77 -7.95
CA ASN A 966 -10.02 -33.65 -8.37
C ASN A 966 -10.36 -34.52 -9.59
N SER A 967 -11.58 -35.05 -9.65
CA SER A 967 -12.10 -35.69 -10.86
C SER A 967 -12.19 -34.70 -12.03
N LEU A 968 -12.19 -35.23 -13.26
CA LEU A 968 -12.32 -34.42 -14.46
C LEU A 968 -13.60 -33.57 -14.45
N GLU A 969 -14.71 -34.17 -14.01
CA GLU A 969 -15.99 -33.46 -13.87
C GLU A 969 -15.92 -32.33 -12.86
N ALA A 970 -15.32 -32.57 -11.68
CA ALA A 970 -15.14 -31.55 -10.67
C ALA A 970 -14.29 -30.38 -11.17
N VAL A 971 -13.22 -30.63 -11.93
CA VAL A 971 -12.40 -29.58 -12.57
C VAL A 971 -13.22 -28.76 -13.58
N TYR A 972 -13.97 -29.39 -14.49
CA TYR A 972 -14.82 -28.66 -15.44
C TYR A 972 -15.88 -27.80 -14.73
N LYS A 973 -16.53 -28.34 -13.69
CA LYS A 973 -17.55 -27.68 -12.84
C LYS A 973 -16.96 -26.51 -12.04
N ASN A 974 -15.75 -26.68 -11.51
CA ASN A 974 -14.98 -25.63 -10.83
C ASN A 974 -14.59 -24.48 -11.77
N ILE A 975 -14.07 -24.80 -12.97
CA ILE A 975 -13.77 -23.78 -13.99
C ILE A 975 -15.06 -23.01 -14.33
N TYR A 976 -16.18 -23.70 -14.54
CA TYR A 976 -17.43 -23.04 -14.89
C TYR A 976 -17.90 -22.04 -13.82
N LYS A 977 -18.06 -22.48 -12.56
CA LYS A 977 -18.48 -21.60 -11.46
C LYS A 977 -17.52 -20.44 -11.23
N LEU A 978 -16.21 -20.68 -11.35
CA LEU A 978 -15.19 -19.65 -11.23
C LEU A 978 -15.32 -18.58 -12.33
N VAL A 979 -15.49 -18.99 -13.58
CA VAL A 979 -15.61 -18.09 -14.73
C VAL A 979 -16.96 -17.38 -14.76
N LEU A 980 -18.05 -18.03 -14.35
CA LEU A 980 -19.37 -17.42 -14.18
C LEU A 980 -19.34 -16.26 -13.17
N LEU A 981 -18.76 -16.48 -11.98
CA LEU A 981 -18.60 -15.40 -11.00
C LEU A 981 -17.69 -14.28 -11.53
N HIS A 982 -16.74 -14.60 -12.41
CA HIS A 982 -15.88 -13.63 -13.06
C HIS A 982 -16.60 -12.81 -14.14
N ALA A 983 -17.53 -13.41 -14.89
CA ALA A 983 -18.42 -12.71 -15.82
C ALA A 983 -19.35 -11.72 -15.10
N CYS A 984 -19.96 -12.13 -13.96
CA CYS A 984 -20.74 -11.24 -13.10
C CYS A 984 -19.90 -10.06 -12.59
N ARG A 985 -18.65 -10.32 -12.14
CA ARG A 985 -17.70 -9.27 -11.74
C ARG A 985 -17.31 -8.34 -12.89
N PHE A 986 -17.10 -8.87 -14.08
CA PHE A 986 -16.82 -8.07 -15.28
C PHE A 986 -17.99 -7.12 -15.57
N HIS A 987 -19.23 -7.60 -15.53
CA HIS A 987 -20.42 -6.79 -15.75
C HIS A 987 -20.52 -5.62 -14.75
N VAL A 988 -20.40 -5.91 -13.46
CA VAL A 988 -20.43 -4.91 -12.37
C VAL A 988 -19.30 -3.88 -12.48
N CYS A 989 -18.11 -4.31 -12.91
CA CYS A 989 -17.00 -3.40 -13.17
C CYS A 989 -17.25 -2.51 -14.39
N ALA A 990 -17.83 -3.07 -15.47
CA ALA A 990 -18.16 -2.34 -16.69
C ALA A 990 -19.27 -1.28 -16.46
N GLN A 991 -20.28 -1.58 -15.64
CA GLN A 991 -21.27 -0.59 -15.20
C GLN A 991 -20.64 0.55 -14.37
N SER A 992 -19.56 0.26 -13.65
CA SER A 992 -18.89 1.21 -12.75
C SER A 992 -17.81 2.07 -13.44
N LEU A 993 -17.75 2.09 -14.77
CA LEU A 993 -16.78 2.90 -15.52
C LEU A 993 -17.16 4.40 -15.49
N PRO A 994 -16.20 5.30 -15.20
CA PRO A 994 -16.48 6.74 -15.07
C PRO A 994 -16.70 7.42 -16.43
N PHE A 995 -17.11 8.69 -16.38
CA PHE A 995 -17.29 9.59 -17.54
C PHE A 995 -18.29 9.10 -18.61
N GLY A 996 -19.11 8.07 -18.31
CA GLY A 996 -20.01 7.46 -19.30
C GLY A 996 -19.25 6.68 -20.37
N GLN A 997 -18.10 6.09 -20.02
CA GLN A 997 -17.48 5.04 -20.81
C GLN A 997 -18.33 3.77 -20.70
N THR A 998 -18.53 3.07 -21.82
CA THR A 998 -19.35 1.86 -21.90
C THR A 998 -18.66 0.84 -22.82
N VAL A 999 -18.99 -0.44 -22.67
CA VAL A 999 -18.34 -1.51 -23.44
C VAL A 999 -18.59 -1.37 -24.95
N ALA A 1000 -19.79 -0.90 -25.35
CA ALA A 1000 -20.12 -0.57 -26.74
C ALA A 1000 -19.21 0.49 -27.40
N LYS A 1001 -18.50 1.33 -26.62
CA LYS A 1001 -17.56 2.34 -27.17
C LYS A 1001 -16.19 1.77 -27.55
N ASN A 1002 -15.83 0.57 -27.09
CA ASN A 1002 -14.61 -0.11 -27.52
C ASN A 1002 -14.76 -1.64 -27.34
N PRO A 1003 -15.64 -2.30 -28.12
CA PRO A 1003 -15.95 -3.71 -27.92
C PRO A 1003 -14.73 -4.61 -28.10
N ALA A 1004 -13.80 -4.25 -29.00
CA ALA A 1004 -12.57 -5.00 -29.25
C ALA A 1004 -11.67 -5.09 -28.00
N TYR A 1005 -11.47 -3.99 -27.26
CA TYR A 1005 -10.67 -3.99 -26.02
C TYR A 1005 -11.24 -4.92 -24.95
N PHE A 1006 -12.56 -4.90 -24.77
CA PHE A 1006 -13.23 -5.74 -23.79
C PHE A 1006 -13.29 -7.22 -24.22
N LEU A 1007 -13.45 -7.49 -25.52
CA LEU A 1007 -13.37 -8.83 -26.08
C LEU A 1007 -11.97 -9.43 -25.92
N GLN A 1008 -10.91 -8.66 -26.19
CA GLN A 1008 -9.53 -9.08 -25.94
C GLN A 1008 -9.28 -9.38 -24.46
N MET A 1009 -9.87 -8.60 -23.55
CA MET A 1009 -9.78 -8.85 -22.10
C MET A 1009 -10.35 -10.22 -21.72
N ILE A 1010 -11.46 -10.64 -22.33
CA ILE A 1010 -12.08 -11.96 -22.10
C ILE A 1010 -11.16 -13.09 -22.58
N TRP A 1011 -10.59 -12.98 -23.79
CA TRP A 1011 -9.68 -14.01 -24.30
C TRP A 1011 -8.35 -14.08 -23.55
N ASP A 1012 -7.82 -12.95 -23.09
CA ASP A 1012 -6.62 -12.96 -22.26
C ASP A 1012 -6.88 -13.64 -20.90
N MET A 1013 -8.09 -13.51 -20.34
CA MET A 1013 -8.48 -14.26 -19.13
C MET A 1013 -8.61 -15.77 -19.41
N ALA A 1014 -9.17 -16.18 -20.55
CA ALA A 1014 -9.26 -17.59 -20.95
C ALA A 1014 -7.88 -18.24 -21.15
N LYS A 1015 -6.96 -17.54 -21.86
CA LYS A 1015 -5.55 -17.95 -21.99
C LYS A 1015 -4.89 -18.13 -20.63
N TYR A 1016 -5.11 -17.20 -19.71
CA TYR A 1016 -4.51 -17.23 -18.38
C TYR A 1016 -5.00 -18.40 -17.51
N VAL A 1017 -6.31 -18.69 -17.52
CA VAL A 1017 -6.86 -19.88 -16.83
C VAL A 1017 -6.26 -21.17 -17.40
N ASN A 1018 -6.17 -21.29 -18.73
CA ASN A 1018 -5.52 -22.44 -19.37
C ASN A 1018 -4.01 -22.57 -19.03
N GLN A 1019 -3.29 -21.45 -18.87
CA GLN A 1019 -1.91 -21.49 -18.35
C GLN A 1019 -1.86 -22.02 -16.91
N LEU A 1020 -2.77 -21.60 -16.03
CA LEU A 1020 -2.81 -22.09 -14.64
C LEU A 1020 -3.22 -23.57 -14.53
N ILE A 1021 -4.16 -24.04 -15.35
CA ILE A 1021 -4.52 -25.47 -15.43
C ILE A 1021 -3.29 -26.30 -15.83
N ARG A 1022 -2.54 -25.87 -16.86
CA ARG A 1022 -1.31 -26.54 -17.33
C ARG A 1022 -0.16 -26.50 -16.31
N LEU A 1023 -0.04 -25.41 -15.55
CA LEU A 1023 0.94 -25.29 -14.47
C LEU A 1023 0.60 -26.16 -13.25
N SER A 1024 -0.69 -26.41 -12.98
CA SER A 1024 -1.16 -27.29 -11.90
C SER A 1024 -0.99 -28.77 -12.27
N ASN A 1025 -1.16 -29.11 -13.55
CA ASN A 1025 -1.21 -30.48 -14.07
C ASN A 1025 0.02 -30.84 -14.92
N LYS A 1026 1.23 -30.48 -14.46
CA LYS A 1026 2.48 -30.83 -15.15
C LYS A 1026 2.64 -32.36 -15.24
N GLY A 1027 3.03 -32.84 -16.41
CA GLY A 1027 3.18 -34.26 -16.72
C GLY A 1027 1.93 -34.95 -17.26
N LEU A 1028 0.77 -34.28 -17.31
CA LEU A 1028 -0.46 -34.84 -17.91
C LEU A 1028 -0.67 -34.34 -19.35
N MET A 1029 -1.17 -35.24 -20.21
CA MET A 1029 -1.50 -34.92 -21.61
C MET A 1029 -2.85 -34.18 -21.72
N LEU A 1030 -2.80 -32.88 -21.44
CA LEU A 1030 -3.94 -31.96 -21.53
C LEU A 1030 -4.30 -31.58 -22.98
N GLY A 1031 -3.48 -31.97 -23.96
CA GLY A 1031 -3.66 -31.68 -25.38
C GLY A 1031 -3.21 -30.27 -25.78
N CYS A 1032 -3.06 -30.05 -27.09
CA CYS A 1032 -2.72 -28.76 -27.70
C CYS A 1032 -3.61 -28.53 -28.93
N LYS A 1033 -3.35 -27.48 -29.73
CA LYS A 1033 -4.14 -27.22 -30.96
C LYS A 1033 -4.08 -28.36 -32.00
N ALA A 1034 -3.05 -29.21 -31.95
CA ALA A 1034 -2.82 -30.33 -32.86
C ALA A 1034 -2.87 -31.71 -32.16
N GLN A 1035 -3.17 -31.77 -30.86
CA GLN A 1035 -3.22 -33.02 -30.09
C GLN A 1035 -4.43 -33.04 -29.17
N THR A 1036 -5.17 -34.14 -29.21
CA THR A 1036 -6.25 -34.41 -28.25
C THR A 1036 -5.69 -34.58 -26.84
N GLY A 1037 -6.51 -34.27 -25.83
CA GLY A 1037 -6.13 -34.44 -24.44
C GLY A 1037 -7.24 -34.04 -23.47
N ILE A 1038 -6.96 -34.23 -22.18
CA ILE A 1038 -7.98 -34.31 -21.12
C ILE A 1038 -8.72 -32.97 -20.90
N VAL A 1039 -8.02 -31.84 -20.98
CA VAL A 1039 -8.60 -30.48 -20.86
C VAL A 1039 -8.04 -29.56 -21.95
N GLN A 1040 -8.63 -29.62 -23.14
CA GLN A 1040 -8.26 -28.78 -24.27
C GLN A 1040 -8.57 -27.30 -24.03
N TYR A 1041 -7.77 -26.41 -24.64
CA TYR A 1041 -7.91 -24.96 -24.51
C TYR A 1041 -9.27 -24.47 -25.05
N GLU A 1042 -9.73 -25.08 -26.13
CA GLU A 1042 -10.97 -24.83 -26.83
C GLU A 1042 -12.19 -25.07 -25.92
N ALA A 1043 -12.11 -26.04 -25.01
CA ALA A 1043 -13.14 -26.31 -24.02
C ALA A 1043 -13.17 -25.24 -22.91
N VAL A 1044 -12.01 -24.73 -22.50
CA VAL A 1044 -11.90 -23.57 -21.58
C VAL A 1044 -12.45 -22.31 -22.25
N GLU A 1045 -12.13 -22.04 -23.52
CA GLU A 1045 -12.75 -20.93 -24.27
C GLU A 1045 -14.27 -21.08 -24.38
N LEU A 1046 -14.80 -22.30 -24.54
CA LEU A 1046 -16.24 -22.55 -24.61
C LEU A 1046 -16.93 -22.28 -23.27
N LEU A 1047 -16.31 -22.66 -22.14
CA LEU A 1047 -16.79 -22.29 -20.79
C LEU A 1047 -16.82 -20.78 -20.59
N PHE A 1048 -15.82 -20.04 -21.10
CA PHE A 1048 -15.84 -18.58 -21.13
C PHE A 1048 -16.98 -18.04 -22.02
N CYS A 1049 -17.19 -18.59 -23.22
CA CYS A 1049 -18.30 -18.21 -24.08
C CYS A 1049 -19.66 -18.39 -23.38
N LEU A 1050 -19.91 -19.56 -22.78
CA LEU A 1050 -21.15 -19.90 -22.10
C LEU A 1050 -21.40 -18.99 -20.88
N SER A 1051 -20.37 -18.79 -20.03
CA SER A 1051 -20.45 -17.95 -18.84
C SER A 1051 -20.73 -16.48 -19.17
N PHE A 1052 -20.01 -15.91 -20.15
CA PHE A 1052 -20.20 -14.51 -20.53
C PHE A 1052 -21.48 -14.29 -21.34
N LEU A 1053 -21.93 -15.25 -22.16
CA LEU A 1053 -23.23 -15.14 -22.83
C LEU A 1053 -24.39 -15.16 -21.83
N LEU A 1054 -24.34 -16.01 -20.80
CA LEU A 1054 -25.37 -16.06 -19.76
C LEU A 1054 -25.53 -14.72 -19.05
N VAL A 1055 -24.44 -14.13 -18.58
CA VAL A 1055 -24.48 -12.84 -17.84
C VAL A 1055 -24.77 -11.65 -18.76
N LEU A 1056 -24.12 -11.56 -19.93
CA LEU A 1056 -24.25 -10.38 -20.78
C LEU A 1056 -25.57 -10.33 -21.56
N SER A 1057 -26.22 -11.47 -21.84
CA SER A 1057 -27.50 -11.53 -22.55
C SER A 1057 -28.64 -10.84 -21.80
N GLN A 1058 -28.66 -10.95 -20.46
CA GLN A 1058 -29.58 -10.22 -19.56
C GLN A 1058 -29.49 -8.69 -19.72
N HIS A 1059 -28.39 -8.20 -20.30
CA HIS A 1059 -28.11 -6.77 -20.49
C HIS A 1059 -27.79 -6.46 -21.97
N ARG A 1060 -28.51 -7.11 -22.89
CA ARG A 1060 -28.29 -7.08 -24.37
C ARG A 1060 -28.02 -5.69 -24.95
N SER A 1061 -28.69 -4.65 -24.46
CA SER A 1061 -28.52 -3.25 -24.90
C SER A 1061 -27.11 -2.69 -24.66
N CYS A 1062 -26.42 -3.13 -23.60
CA CYS A 1062 -25.07 -2.70 -23.25
C CYS A 1062 -23.95 -3.49 -23.94
N TYR A 1063 -24.26 -4.70 -24.45
CA TYR A 1063 -23.26 -5.70 -24.85
C TYR A 1063 -23.51 -6.35 -26.23
N LYS A 1064 -24.44 -5.82 -27.04
CA LYS A 1064 -24.86 -6.34 -28.37
C LYS A 1064 -23.69 -6.85 -29.22
N ASP A 1065 -22.60 -6.07 -29.32
CA ASP A 1065 -21.43 -6.45 -30.12
C ASP A 1065 -20.58 -7.58 -29.52
N LEU A 1066 -20.37 -7.61 -28.20
CA LEU A 1066 -19.69 -8.73 -27.56
C LEU A 1066 -20.49 -10.02 -27.70
N ILE A 1067 -21.81 -9.95 -27.47
CA ILE A 1067 -22.73 -11.09 -27.60
C ILE A 1067 -22.65 -11.69 -29.02
N ARG A 1068 -22.64 -10.86 -30.07
CA ARG A 1068 -22.46 -11.30 -31.47
C ARG A 1068 -21.14 -12.06 -31.69
N HIS A 1069 -20.02 -11.53 -31.19
CA HIS A 1069 -18.71 -12.19 -31.32
C HIS A 1069 -18.61 -13.48 -30.50
N LEU A 1070 -19.13 -13.49 -29.28
CA LEU A 1070 -19.18 -14.67 -28.41
C LEU A 1070 -20.05 -15.78 -29.02
N HIS A 1071 -21.21 -15.46 -29.62
CA HIS A 1071 -22.02 -16.47 -30.36
C HIS A 1071 -21.36 -16.97 -31.65
N LYS A 1072 -20.48 -16.19 -32.29
CA LYS A 1072 -19.67 -16.68 -33.43
C LYS A 1072 -18.57 -17.64 -32.94
N ARG A 1073 -17.83 -17.27 -31.89
CA ARG A 1073 -16.78 -18.14 -31.32
C ARG A 1073 -17.35 -19.41 -30.68
N LYS A 1074 -18.47 -19.33 -29.94
CA LYS A 1074 -19.18 -20.49 -29.37
C LYS A 1074 -19.48 -21.54 -30.44
N ARG A 1075 -20.16 -21.17 -31.52
CA ARG A 1075 -20.50 -22.09 -32.63
C ARG A 1075 -19.28 -22.66 -33.37
N SER A 1076 -18.17 -21.92 -33.41
CA SER A 1076 -16.89 -22.43 -33.94
C SER A 1076 -16.24 -23.45 -33.01
N LEU A 1077 -16.31 -23.26 -31.69
CA LEU A 1077 -15.77 -24.19 -30.69
C LEU A 1077 -16.62 -25.46 -30.56
N GLU A 1078 -17.94 -25.33 -30.62
CA GLU A 1078 -18.89 -26.46 -30.60
C GLU A 1078 -18.74 -27.41 -31.79
N ARG A 1079 -18.17 -26.94 -32.92
CA ARG A 1079 -17.81 -27.77 -34.09
C ARG A 1079 -16.38 -28.34 -34.03
N CYS A 1080 -15.53 -27.80 -33.17
CA CYS A 1080 -14.11 -28.16 -33.05
C CYS A 1080 -13.87 -29.16 -31.90
N LEU A 1081 -14.73 -29.15 -30.89
CA LEU A 1081 -14.71 -30.07 -29.76
C LEU A 1081 -15.54 -31.32 -30.06
N GLY A 1082 -14.86 -32.43 -30.37
CA GLY A 1082 -15.53 -33.75 -30.49
C GLY A 1082 -16.31 -34.16 -29.24
N ASP A 1083 -17.32 -34.99 -29.43
CA ASP A 1083 -18.55 -35.04 -28.61
C ASP A 1083 -18.33 -35.29 -27.13
N LEU A 1084 -17.43 -36.19 -26.73
CA LEU A 1084 -17.15 -36.48 -25.32
C LEU A 1084 -16.75 -35.22 -24.52
N ARG A 1085 -15.95 -34.32 -25.13
CA ARG A 1085 -15.53 -33.07 -24.49
C ARG A 1085 -16.65 -32.04 -24.48
N LEU A 1086 -17.44 -31.98 -25.55
CA LEU A 1086 -18.62 -31.12 -25.62
C LEU A 1086 -19.69 -31.56 -24.61
N ALA A 1087 -19.85 -32.87 -24.38
CA ALA A 1087 -20.69 -33.46 -23.35
C ALA A 1087 -20.20 -33.09 -21.94
N ARG A 1088 -18.90 -33.20 -21.63
CA ARG A 1088 -18.36 -32.75 -20.32
C ARG A 1088 -18.52 -31.25 -20.09
N VAL A 1089 -18.39 -30.41 -21.12
CA VAL A 1089 -18.71 -28.98 -21.03
C VAL A 1089 -20.22 -28.75 -20.80
N ARG A 1090 -21.10 -29.46 -21.52
CA ARG A 1090 -22.56 -29.38 -21.31
C ARG A 1090 -22.96 -29.82 -19.89
N GLN A 1091 -22.39 -30.93 -19.40
CA GLN A 1091 -22.60 -31.45 -18.05
C GLN A 1091 -22.21 -30.41 -16.98
N ALA A 1092 -21.00 -29.86 -17.06
CA ALA A 1092 -20.52 -28.84 -16.13
C ALA A 1092 -21.27 -27.50 -16.21
N THR A 1093 -22.02 -27.26 -17.29
CA THR A 1093 -22.88 -26.08 -17.48
C THR A 1093 -24.38 -26.37 -17.33
N ASN A 1094 -24.73 -27.50 -16.71
CA ASN A 1094 -26.10 -27.87 -16.36
C ASN A 1094 -26.25 -27.99 -14.82
N PRO A 1095 -27.17 -27.26 -14.16
CA PRO A 1095 -28.00 -26.19 -14.70
C PRO A 1095 -27.19 -24.96 -15.12
N ARG A 1096 -27.68 -24.21 -16.11
CA ARG A 1096 -27.01 -22.99 -16.64
C ARG A 1096 -26.77 -21.95 -15.55
N THR A 1097 -27.69 -21.81 -14.59
CA THR A 1097 -27.47 -21.01 -13.39
C THR A 1097 -27.43 -21.96 -12.20
N PRO A 1098 -26.25 -22.23 -11.61
CA PRO A 1098 -26.15 -23.05 -10.41
C PRO A 1098 -26.96 -22.45 -9.25
N VAL A 1099 -27.52 -23.30 -8.38
CA VAL A 1099 -28.43 -22.88 -7.29
C VAL A 1099 -27.75 -21.87 -6.36
N ASP A 1100 -26.47 -22.07 -6.06
CA ASP A 1100 -25.61 -21.18 -5.27
C ASP A 1100 -25.32 -19.82 -5.92
N PHE A 1101 -25.76 -19.60 -7.17
CA PHE A 1101 -25.68 -18.32 -7.87
C PHE A 1101 -27.03 -17.57 -7.92
N LEU A 1102 -28.17 -18.22 -7.68
CA LEU A 1102 -29.50 -17.60 -7.77
C LEU A 1102 -29.70 -16.47 -6.75
N ALA A 1103 -29.11 -16.61 -5.55
CA ALA A 1103 -29.18 -15.61 -4.50
C ALA A 1103 -28.13 -14.48 -4.62
N ILE A 1104 -27.26 -14.51 -5.63
CA ILE A 1104 -26.18 -13.53 -5.81
C ILE A 1104 -26.70 -12.32 -6.60
N GLN A 1105 -26.55 -11.12 -6.04
CA GLN A 1105 -26.95 -9.88 -6.72
C GLN A 1105 -25.76 -9.32 -7.50
N THR A 1106 -25.99 -8.81 -8.71
CA THR A 1106 -25.00 -8.06 -9.49
C THR A 1106 -25.12 -6.56 -9.25
#